data_AF-A0A8J7YL64-F1
#
_entry.id   AF-A0A8J7YL64-F1
#
_cell.length_a   1.000
_cell.length_b   1.000
_cell.length_c   1.000
_cell.angle_alpha   90.00
_cell.angle_beta   90.00
_cell.angle_gamma   90.00
#
_symmetry.space_group_name_H-M   'P 1'
#
loop_
_entity.id
_entity.type
_entity.pdbx_description
1 polymer ?
#
loop_
_entity_poly.entity_id
_entity_poly.type
_entity_poly.pdbx_seq_one_letter_code
_entity_poly.pdbx_strand_id
1 'polypeptide(L)'
;MHSVIGIVYLFLLLPAAAVMVYVIAALIRWASGARERIGYSLVIFIFSMMAGMLGGASIYFYRPDLSSLELAAVLNFILMPVGIMGVLYAFITKGKGKVAHPGSPGRGETHDRTHYAAFISVVILLALLNEVLMGLSFSLISGMTPVSVYTPAGLISTALNSYWFTLTMGAEMLLTTYYFRNRVPADLRRVLLMQGVIMLLSPPALEPLGLSEFSIYAGSLWMIILFIYLFDYFYRNRSMNKPLSTYILLLVALYSVMMPSLFYWEAGGSDLLFGLTLAFEMVLFFDAVLEYRRFDTSSRLNWLEKPWWTVSLLFLVFVSEYFMGATLDVQYYGVAFLLSSDAVSLTGPAISIMSKAAYDFIMYVSLVTNSAWFYIMMGSEMGFLVFMQIRRVKQLETKVRLSLVIVAYALYTVFFPYFFFPRAYLPRVPFLGWNMGLGTTGPAAPLFLVAIIATYLISGLLAFLFGGRQVCSLFCSAALMYQGTFYDAAKGFNRKTSLSKRLARNGLSRTYVIVSSLVWLSMISTAAISYLDYTGVTNISVFGEDPLVFAYSFYLNFLWYIIFITIPFVGSYGCVTTGMCSWGMFNQFVGRLGFWRLKAKDPYECVRCKTKDCVAACPVGLTAIPGSFIRTGEFRSYKCIGVGECASACPVDNILFYDVRHFIRDHISRRKGIEEPSVLGTARTPTLEHMDDGESIHASARRLR
;
A
#
# COMPACT_ATOMS: atom_id res chain seq x y z
N MET A 1 28.42 25.58 26.13
CA MET A 1 29.59 25.75 25.24
C MET A 1 29.52 24.84 24.01
N HIS A 2 29.27 23.53 24.14
CA HIS A 2 29.10 22.63 22.98
C HIS A 2 28.00 23.06 21.99
N SER A 3 26.90 23.63 22.47
CA SER A 3 25.82 24.15 21.61
C SER A 3 26.21 25.38 20.78
N VAL A 4 27.05 26.28 21.30
CA VAL A 4 27.46 27.50 20.59
C VAL A 4 28.48 27.18 19.49
N ILE A 5 29.41 26.27 19.77
CA ILE A 5 30.43 25.83 18.80
C ILE A 5 29.77 25.08 17.63
N GLY A 6 28.79 24.20 17.91
CA GLY A 6 28.04 23.50 16.86
C GLY A 6 27.30 24.44 15.90
N ILE A 7 26.69 25.52 16.42
CA ILE A 7 25.98 26.52 15.60
C ILE A 7 26.95 27.26 14.67
N VAL A 8 28.14 27.62 15.13
CA VAL A 8 29.14 28.31 14.30
C VAL A 8 29.59 27.43 13.13
N TYR A 9 29.89 26.14 13.38
CA TYR A 9 30.24 25.21 12.32
C TYR A 9 29.09 24.97 11.34
N LEU A 10 27.84 24.93 11.82
CA LEU A 10 26.68 24.83 10.94
C LEU A 10 26.62 26.00 9.95
N PHE A 11 26.80 27.24 10.41
CA PHE A 11 26.79 28.41 9.54
C PHE A 11 27.96 28.45 8.53
N LEU A 12 29.12 27.89 8.89
CA LEU A 12 30.28 27.84 8.00
C LEU A 12 30.20 26.70 6.97
N LEU A 13 29.70 25.53 7.38
CA LEU A 13 29.66 24.33 6.54
C LEU A 13 28.43 24.30 5.63
N LEU A 14 27.31 24.93 6.01
CA LEU A 14 26.10 24.93 5.18
C LEU A 14 26.31 25.57 3.78
N PRO A 15 27.01 26.71 3.62
CA PRO A 15 27.34 27.24 2.30
C PRO A 15 28.22 26.29 1.49
N ALA A 16 29.20 25.64 2.13
CA ALA A 16 30.06 24.67 1.48
C ALA A 16 29.25 23.44 0.99
N ALA A 17 28.37 22.91 1.85
CA ALA A 17 27.42 21.86 1.51
C ALA A 17 26.54 22.26 0.32
N ALA A 18 25.96 23.47 0.34
CA ALA A 18 25.10 23.95 -0.75
C ALA A 18 25.85 24.08 -2.09
N VAL A 19 27.11 24.52 -2.07
CA VAL A 19 27.97 24.55 -3.26
C VAL A 19 28.24 23.12 -3.76
N MET A 20 28.53 22.18 -2.87
CA MET A 20 28.77 20.78 -3.23
C MET A 20 27.52 20.14 -3.86
N VAL A 21 26.35 20.32 -3.25
CA VAL A 21 25.04 19.90 -3.78
C VAL A 21 24.84 20.43 -5.20
N TYR A 22 25.14 21.71 -5.43
CA TYR A 22 25.03 22.33 -6.75
C TYR A 22 26.00 21.69 -7.76
N VAL A 23 27.26 21.48 -7.37
CA VAL A 23 28.30 20.89 -8.22
C VAL A 23 27.95 19.45 -8.58
N ILE A 24 27.55 18.62 -7.62
CA ILE A 24 27.20 17.21 -7.85
C ILE A 24 25.97 17.11 -8.75
N ALA A 25 24.90 17.87 -8.48
CA ALA A 25 23.72 17.93 -9.34
C ALA A 25 24.06 18.38 -10.79
N ALA A 26 24.98 19.35 -10.94
CA ALA A 26 25.45 19.79 -12.25
C ALA A 26 26.30 18.72 -12.97
N LEU A 27 27.15 17.99 -12.25
CA LEU A 27 27.93 16.88 -12.79
C LEU A 27 27.05 15.71 -13.23
N ILE A 28 26.01 15.37 -12.46
CA ILE A 28 25.01 14.35 -12.84
C ILE A 28 24.28 14.77 -14.12
N ARG A 29 23.88 16.05 -14.20
CA ARG A 29 23.29 16.60 -15.42
C ARG A 29 24.24 16.47 -16.61
N TRP A 30 25.52 16.75 -16.41
CA TRP A 30 26.53 16.60 -17.46
C TRP A 30 26.75 15.14 -17.86
N ALA A 31 26.84 14.24 -16.88
CA ALA A 31 26.98 12.80 -17.08
C ALA A 31 25.86 12.23 -17.96
N SER A 32 24.60 12.62 -17.72
CA SER A 32 23.45 12.20 -18.55
C SER A 32 23.49 12.69 -20.00
N GLY A 33 24.25 13.77 -20.26
CA GLY A 33 24.37 14.43 -21.56
C GLY A 33 25.65 14.06 -22.31
N ALA A 34 26.61 13.43 -21.65
CA ALA A 34 27.88 13.06 -22.24
C ALA A 34 27.67 12.03 -23.36
N ARG A 35 28.17 12.35 -24.56
CA ARG A 35 28.08 11.47 -25.75
C ARG A 35 29.44 10.91 -26.19
N GLU A 36 30.51 11.50 -25.69
CA GLU A 36 31.88 11.22 -26.11
C GLU A 36 32.68 10.67 -24.94
N ARG A 37 33.66 9.79 -25.23
CA ARG A 37 34.55 9.18 -24.22
C ARG A 37 35.29 10.21 -23.38
N ILE A 38 35.62 11.36 -23.97
CA ILE A 38 36.26 12.48 -23.27
C ILE A 38 35.31 13.03 -22.20
N GLY A 39 34.03 13.22 -22.54
CA GLY A 39 33.01 13.65 -21.59
C GLY A 39 32.87 12.67 -20.41
N TYR A 40 32.86 11.36 -20.69
CA TYR A 40 32.82 10.34 -19.64
C TYR A 40 34.02 10.42 -18.70
N SER A 41 35.22 10.50 -19.28
CA SER A 41 36.47 10.52 -18.51
C SER A 41 36.60 11.79 -17.67
N LEU A 42 36.13 12.92 -18.20
CA LEU A 42 36.15 14.20 -17.50
C LEU A 42 35.18 14.19 -16.31
N VAL A 43 33.97 13.66 -16.47
CA VAL A 43 33.01 13.49 -15.37
C VAL A 43 33.60 12.60 -14.27
N ILE A 44 34.14 11.43 -14.63
CA ILE A 44 34.79 10.52 -13.67
C ILE A 44 35.95 11.21 -12.96
N PHE A 45 36.76 11.97 -13.70
CA PHE A 45 37.89 12.70 -13.16
C PHE A 45 37.47 13.72 -12.09
N ILE A 46 36.46 14.56 -12.37
CA ILE A 46 36.00 15.55 -11.38
C ILE A 46 35.44 14.86 -10.14
N PHE A 47 34.61 13.83 -10.30
CA PHE A 47 34.10 13.08 -9.15
C PHE A 47 35.21 12.41 -8.33
N SER A 48 36.25 11.89 -8.99
CA SER A 48 37.40 11.27 -8.33
C SER A 48 38.25 12.29 -7.59
N MET A 49 38.42 13.50 -8.14
CA MET A 49 39.07 14.61 -7.45
C MET A 49 38.32 15.03 -6.19
N MET A 50 36.99 15.19 -6.29
CA MET A 50 36.16 15.53 -5.13
C MET A 50 36.29 14.46 -4.04
N ALA A 51 36.30 13.17 -4.44
CA ALA A 51 36.42 12.06 -3.51
C ALA A 51 37.81 12.05 -2.83
N GLY A 52 38.87 12.38 -3.58
CA GLY A 52 40.21 12.55 -3.01
C GLY A 52 40.29 13.69 -2.00
N MET A 53 39.68 14.84 -2.31
CA MET A 53 39.67 16.00 -1.41
C MET A 53 38.92 15.70 -0.11
N LEU A 54 37.71 15.14 -0.20
CA LEU A 54 36.88 14.80 0.96
C LEU A 54 37.45 13.60 1.73
N GLY A 55 38.05 12.63 1.04
CA GLY A 55 38.74 11.49 1.64
C GLY A 55 39.97 11.95 2.41
N GLY A 56 40.78 12.84 1.85
CA GLY A 56 41.91 13.45 2.53
C GLY A 56 41.47 14.25 3.75
N ALA A 57 40.41 15.06 3.63
CA ALA A 57 39.84 15.79 4.76
C ALA A 57 39.37 14.82 5.86
N SER A 58 38.65 13.75 5.50
CA SER A 58 38.18 12.74 6.45
C SER A 58 39.34 12.07 7.20
N ILE A 59 40.42 11.70 6.49
CA ILE A 59 41.62 11.11 7.09
C ILE A 59 42.28 12.07 8.08
N TYR A 60 42.45 13.34 7.68
CA TYR A 60 43.07 14.36 8.53
C TYR A 60 42.24 14.65 9.79
N PHE A 61 40.94 14.88 9.64
CA PHE A 61 40.08 15.20 10.78
C PHE A 61 39.79 13.99 11.68
N TYR A 62 39.97 12.76 11.18
CA TYR A 62 39.88 11.57 12.01
C TYR A 62 41.01 11.48 13.04
N ARG A 63 42.23 11.87 12.66
CA ARG A 63 43.38 11.98 13.55
C ARG A 63 44.22 13.19 13.16
N PRO A 64 44.03 14.37 13.77
CA PRO A 64 44.72 15.59 13.36
C PRO A 64 46.20 15.55 13.80
N ASP A 65 47.02 14.85 13.03
CA ASP A 65 48.46 14.74 13.21
C ASP A 65 49.19 14.92 11.86
N LEU A 66 50.53 15.01 11.90
CA LEU A 66 51.32 15.19 10.67
C LEU A 66 51.22 13.97 9.74
N SER A 67 51.10 12.76 10.30
CA SER A 67 51.06 11.52 9.53
C SER A 67 49.76 11.37 8.73
N SER A 68 48.63 11.82 9.26
CA SER A 68 47.35 11.83 8.56
C SER A 68 47.31 12.92 7.49
N LEU A 69 47.96 14.07 7.72
CA LEU A 69 48.12 15.11 6.71
C LEU A 69 48.98 14.62 5.53
N GLU A 70 50.08 13.92 5.82
CA GLU A 70 50.90 13.26 4.79
C GLU A 70 50.09 12.21 4.02
N LEU A 71 49.34 11.35 4.71
CA LEU A 71 48.48 10.34 4.08
C LEU A 71 47.39 10.99 3.21
N ALA A 72 46.78 12.08 3.67
CA ALA A 72 45.80 12.85 2.92
C ALA A 72 46.42 13.51 1.67
N ALA A 73 47.64 14.03 1.77
CA ALA A 73 48.38 14.59 0.64
C ALA A 73 48.73 13.51 -0.38
N VAL A 74 49.21 12.34 0.07
CA VAL A 74 49.51 11.18 -0.79
C VAL A 74 48.26 10.69 -1.51
N LEU A 75 47.12 10.56 -0.82
CA LEU A 75 45.85 10.16 -1.42
C LEU A 75 45.46 11.08 -2.58
N ASN A 76 45.51 12.40 -2.35
CA ASN A 76 45.21 13.40 -3.37
C ASN A 76 46.24 13.38 -4.53
N PHE A 77 47.52 13.23 -4.21
CA PHE A 77 48.60 13.15 -5.19
C PHE A 77 48.52 11.90 -6.07
N ILE A 78 47.92 10.80 -5.60
CA ILE A 78 47.71 9.59 -6.39
C ILE A 78 46.43 9.72 -7.25
N LEU A 79 45.33 10.19 -6.66
CA LEU A 79 44.03 10.24 -7.35
C LEU A 79 44.02 11.24 -8.51
N MET A 80 44.70 12.40 -8.37
CA MET A 80 44.74 13.42 -9.42
C MET A 80 45.43 12.91 -10.72
N PRO A 81 46.67 12.37 -10.70
CA PRO A 81 47.30 11.81 -11.89
C PRO A 81 46.55 10.62 -12.48
N VAL A 82 46.02 9.70 -11.65
CA VAL A 82 45.25 8.55 -12.14
C VAL A 82 44.03 9.01 -12.93
N GLY A 83 43.30 9.98 -12.40
CA GLY A 83 42.15 10.55 -13.10
C GLY A 83 42.53 11.33 -14.37
N ILE A 84 43.61 12.13 -14.35
CA ILE A 84 44.12 12.84 -15.54
C ILE A 84 44.57 11.83 -16.61
N MET A 85 45.25 10.74 -16.24
CA MET A 85 45.66 9.69 -17.18
C MET A 85 44.47 9.09 -17.91
N GLY A 86 43.34 8.89 -17.23
CA GLY A 86 42.08 8.45 -17.87
C GLY A 86 41.59 9.44 -18.92
N VAL A 87 41.62 10.74 -18.62
CA VAL A 87 41.24 11.81 -19.57
C VAL A 87 42.20 11.87 -20.76
N LEU A 88 43.52 11.81 -20.52
CA LEU A 88 44.54 11.81 -21.56
C LEU A 88 44.42 10.56 -22.45
N TYR A 89 44.20 9.38 -21.88
CA TYR A 89 43.96 8.16 -22.62
C TYR A 89 42.72 8.29 -23.53
N ALA A 90 41.62 8.84 -23.02
CA ALA A 90 40.42 9.10 -23.82
C ALA A 90 40.67 10.14 -24.93
N PHE A 91 41.55 11.11 -24.70
CA PHE A 91 41.95 12.11 -25.69
C PHE A 91 42.86 11.53 -26.78
N ILE A 92 43.79 10.63 -26.43
CA ILE A 92 44.69 9.97 -27.40
C ILE A 92 43.93 8.94 -28.25
N THR A 93 42.98 8.21 -27.64
CA THR A 93 42.17 7.18 -28.33
C THR A 93 41.00 7.75 -29.15
N LYS A 94 40.91 9.08 -29.29
CA LYS A 94 39.85 9.88 -29.96
C LYS A 94 39.61 9.52 -31.45
N GLY A 95 40.37 8.57 -32.00
CA GLY A 95 40.40 8.26 -33.42
C GLY A 95 39.21 7.52 -34.03
N LYS A 96 38.42 6.68 -33.34
CA LYS A 96 37.51 5.74 -34.09
C LYS A 96 36.17 5.29 -33.46
N GLY A 97 35.57 5.98 -32.50
CA GLY A 97 34.28 5.52 -31.98
C GLY A 97 33.38 6.59 -31.41
N LYS A 98 32.35 7.00 -32.18
CA LYS A 98 31.12 7.52 -31.55
C LYS A 98 30.51 6.34 -30.81
N VAL A 99 30.46 6.40 -29.48
CA VAL A 99 29.76 5.40 -28.67
C VAL A 99 28.28 5.58 -28.97
N ALA A 100 27.66 4.57 -29.60
CA ALA A 100 26.26 4.62 -29.93
C ALA A 100 25.44 4.60 -28.62
N HIS A 101 24.59 5.62 -28.44
CA HIS A 101 23.68 5.62 -27.32
C HIS A 101 22.59 4.55 -27.49
N PRO A 102 22.15 3.88 -26.42
CA PRO A 102 20.97 3.05 -26.46
C PRO A 102 19.76 3.92 -26.86
N GLY A 103 19.27 3.74 -28.08
CA GLY A 103 18.15 4.50 -28.66
C GLY A 103 18.38 5.07 -30.07
N SER A 104 19.59 4.99 -30.64
CA SER A 104 19.78 5.25 -32.07
C SER A 104 19.44 3.99 -32.88
N PRO A 105 18.47 4.00 -33.81
CA PRO A 105 18.11 2.84 -34.60
C PRO A 105 19.24 2.54 -35.61
N GLY A 106 20.19 1.70 -35.22
CA GLY A 106 21.33 1.32 -36.05
C GLY A 106 22.02 0.05 -35.54
N ARG A 107 22.10 -0.97 -36.42
CA ARG A 107 22.68 -2.30 -36.18
C ARG A 107 24.12 -2.23 -35.63
N GLY A 108 24.29 -2.35 -34.32
CA GLY A 108 25.59 -2.48 -33.64
C GLY A 108 25.51 -2.51 -32.10
N GLU A 109 24.37 -2.93 -31.54
CA GLU A 109 23.82 -2.41 -30.26
C GLU A 109 24.32 -3.04 -28.94
N THR A 110 25.06 -4.16 -28.93
CA THR A 110 25.33 -4.87 -27.66
C THR A 110 26.59 -4.41 -26.94
N HIS A 111 27.69 -4.14 -27.64
CA HIS A 111 28.97 -3.79 -27.02
C HIS A 111 29.00 -2.35 -26.48
N ASP A 112 28.29 -1.40 -27.10
CA ASP A 112 28.22 -0.02 -26.62
C ASP A 112 27.32 0.15 -25.38
N ARG A 113 26.35 -0.76 -25.19
CA ARG A 113 25.42 -0.70 -24.05
C ARG A 113 26.08 -1.10 -22.73
N THR A 114 26.97 -2.09 -22.74
CA THR A 114 27.68 -2.53 -21.52
C THR A 114 28.64 -1.47 -21.02
N HIS A 115 29.37 -0.78 -21.92
CA HIS A 115 30.24 0.32 -21.53
C HIS A 115 29.48 1.52 -20.96
N TYR A 116 28.33 1.86 -21.54
CA TYR A 116 27.49 2.94 -21.02
C TYR A 116 26.91 2.60 -19.64
N ALA A 117 26.42 1.37 -19.44
CA ALA A 117 25.95 0.93 -18.14
C ALA A 117 27.07 0.93 -17.09
N ALA A 118 28.27 0.45 -17.44
CA ALA A 118 29.44 0.51 -16.55
C ALA A 118 29.82 1.96 -16.18
N PHE A 119 29.77 2.88 -17.16
CA PHE A 119 29.97 4.31 -16.90
C PHE A 119 28.95 4.87 -15.90
N ILE A 120 27.66 4.58 -16.08
CA ILE A 120 26.61 5.02 -15.16
C ILE A 120 26.87 4.46 -13.75
N SER A 121 27.15 3.16 -13.63
CA SER A 121 27.43 2.55 -12.33
C SER A 121 28.62 3.19 -11.62
N VAL A 122 29.69 3.53 -12.35
CA VAL A 122 30.86 4.24 -11.79
C VAL A 122 30.50 5.65 -11.34
N VAL A 123 29.71 6.38 -12.13
CA VAL A 123 29.24 7.73 -11.75
C VAL A 123 28.38 7.68 -10.49
N ILE A 124 27.45 6.74 -10.38
CA ILE A 124 26.61 6.55 -9.19
C ILE A 124 27.48 6.22 -7.97
N LEU A 125 28.41 5.26 -8.12
CA LEU A 125 29.31 4.86 -7.04
C LEU A 125 30.16 6.04 -6.55
N LEU A 126 30.74 6.81 -7.47
CA LEU A 126 31.55 7.97 -7.10
C LEU A 126 30.71 9.10 -6.49
N ALA A 127 29.50 9.35 -6.98
CA ALA A 127 28.60 10.33 -6.38
C ALA A 127 28.26 9.94 -4.93
N LEU A 128 27.91 8.68 -4.68
CA LEU A 128 27.64 8.17 -3.33
C LEU A 128 28.87 8.21 -2.44
N LEU A 129 30.04 7.85 -2.98
CA LEU A 129 31.29 7.95 -2.23
C LEU A 129 31.58 9.38 -1.81
N ASN A 130 31.34 10.36 -2.69
CA ASN A 130 31.48 11.77 -2.36
C ASN A 130 30.52 12.19 -1.24
N GLU A 131 29.25 11.78 -1.30
CA GLU A 131 28.27 12.08 -0.24
C GLU A 131 28.68 11.46 1.11
N VAL A 132 29.10 10.19 1.10
CA VAL A 132 29.56 9.50 2.33
C VAL A 132 30.79 10.18 2.92
N LEU A 133 31.77 10.55 2.09
CA LEU A 133 32.98 11.23 2.54
C LEU A 133 32.70 12.67 2.99
N MET A 134 31.75 13.37 2.37
CA MET A 134 31.29 14.68 2.83
C MET A 134 30.59 14.57 4.19
N GLY A 135 29.64 13.64 4.33
CA GLY A 135 28.96 13.36 5.59
C GLY A 135 29.94 13.02 6.71
N LEU A 136 30.93 12.18 6.42
CA LEU A 136 31.99 11.82 7.36
C LEU A 136 32.88 13.02 7.72
N SER A 137 33.45 13.71 6.72
CA SER A 137 34.35 14.84 6.97
C SER A 137 33.66 15.97 7.72
N PHE A 138 32.42 16.33 7.39
CA PHE A 138 31.69 17.40 8.06
C PHE A 138 31.26 17.00 9.48
N SER A 139 30.91 15.72 9.70
CA SER A 139 30.65 15.20 11.06
C SER A 139 31.91 15.26 11.93
N LEU A 140 33.07 14.91 11.36
CA LEU A 140 34.37 15.02 12.05
C LEU A 140 34.73 16.49 12.36
N ILE A 141 34.56 17.41 11.40
CA ILE A 141 34.86 18.84 11.58
C ILE A 141 33.95 19.47 12.65
N SER A 142 32.67 19.10 12.67
CA SER A 142 31.71 19.62 13.65
C SER A 142 31.86 19.01 15.05
N GLY A 143 32.81 18.07 15.23
CA GLY A 143 33.08 17.42 16.51
C GLY A 143 32.00 16.42 16.93
N MET A 144 31.16 15.97 16.00
CA MET A 144 30.14 14.95 16.23
C MET A 144 30.74 13.57 15.98
N THR A 145 31.60 13.12 16.91
CA THR A 145 32.16 11.77 16.87
C THR A 145 31.54 10.89 17.96
N PRO A 146 30.70 9.91 17.59
CA PRO A 146 30.24 8.89 18.53
C PRO A 146 31.41 8.02 19.03
N VAL A 147 31.23 7.39 20.18
CA VAL A 147 32.19 6.43 20.77
C VAL A 147 32.33 5.14 19.92
N SER A 148 31.44 4.89 18.95
CA SER A 148 31.37 3.68 18.12
C SER A 148 32.28 3.65 16.88
N VAL A 149 33.09 4.70 16.67
CA VAL A 149 33.92 4.91 15.46
C VAL A 149 35.07 3.89 15.32
N TYR A 150 35.35 3.07 16.35
CA TYR A 150 36.43 2.10 16.32
C TYR A 150 36.19 0.87 15.43
N THR A 151 35.00 0.72 14.83
CA THR A 151 34.69 -0.35 13.87
C THR A 151 34.37 0.23 12.49
N PRO A 152 34.75 -0.45 11.39
CA PRO A 152 34.39 -0.02 10.04
C PRO A 152 32.87 0.12 9.83
N ALA A 153 32.08 -0.74 10.47
CA ALA A 153 30.62 -0.66 10.43
C ALA A 153 30.10 0.60 11.14
N GLY A 154 30.68 0.96 12.30
CA GLY A 154 30.33 2.18 13.02
C GLY A 154 30.68 3.46 12.24
N LEU A 155 31.81 3.47 11.53
CA LEU A 155 32.19 4.57 10.62
C LEU A 155 31.18 4.76 9.49
N ILE A 156 30.77 3.67 8.83
CA ILE A 156 29.77 3.71 7.76
C ILE A 156 28.42 4.17 8.31
N SER A 157 27.99 3.65 9.47
CA SER A 157 26.74 4.05 10.11
C SER A 157 26.73 5.55 10.41
N THR A 158 27.82 6.05 11.02
CA THR A 158 27.96 7.46 11.37
C THR A 158 27.91 8.36 10.13
N ALA A 159 28.54 7.94 9.03
CA ALA A 159 28.52 8.72 7.80
C ALA A 159 27.12 8.76 7.17
N LEU A 160 26.47 7.60 7.05
CA LEU A 160 25.16 7.46 6.38
C LEU A 160 23.99 8.03 7.19
N ASN A 161 24.07 8.00 8.51
CA ASN A 161 23.06 8.58 9.40
C ASN A 161 23.43 9.99 9.87
N SER A 162 24.44 10.62 9.26
CA SER A 162 24.69 12.03 9.50
C SER A 162 23.63 12.89 8.82
N TYR A 163 23.22 13.97 9.49
CA TYR A 163 22.39 15.00 8.85
C TYR A 163 23.10 15.62 7.64
N TRP A 164 24.44 15.68 7.66
CA TRP A 164 25.21 16.18 6.52
C TRP A 164 25.02 15.32 5.28
N PHE A 165 24.98 13.99 5.40
CA PHE A 165 24.71 13.09 4.29
C PHE A 165 23.26 13.19 3.82
N THR A 166 22.30 13.08 4.75
CA THR A 166 20.87 12.99 4.38
C THR A 166 20.30 14.30 3.85
N LEU A 167 20.68 15.44 4.43
CA LEU A 167 20.24 16.76 4.00
C LEU A 167 20.79 17.14 2.62
N THR A 168 22.09 16.94 2.37
CA THR A 168 22.69 17.24 1.06
C THR A 168 22.13 16.33 0.00
N MET A 169 22.04 15.03 0.28
CA MET A 169 21.48 14.06 -0.65
C MET A 169 20.04 14.39 -1.03
N GLY A 170 19.18 14.70 -0.06
CA GLY A 170 17.80 15.12 -0.34
C GLY A 170 17.74 16.41 -1.18
N ALA A 171 18.62 17.38 -0.89
CA ALA A 171 18.72 18.62 -1.66
C ALA A 171 19.21 18.39 -3.10
N GLU A 172 20.17 17.48 -3.29
CA GLU A 172 20.66 17.05 -4.60
C GLU A 172 19.58 16.37 -5.43
N MET A 173 18.79 15.50 -4.81
CA MET A 173 17.67 14.84 -5.48
C MET A 173 16.66 15.87 -5.99
N LEU A 174 16.31 16.87 -5.16
CA LEU A 174 15.39 17.92 -5.56
C LEU A 174 15.98 18.82 -6.66
N LEU A 175 17.23 19.27 -6.51
CA LEU A 175 17.88 20.12 -7.49
C LEU A 175 18.11 19.40 -8.83
N THR A 176 18.49 18.13 -8.78
CA THR A 176 18.62 17.27 -9.96
C THR A 176 17.27 17.09 -10.63
N THR A 177 16.21 16.78 -9.88
CA THR A 177 14.84 16.69 -10.43
C THR A 177 14.42 18.00 -11.10
N TYR A 178 14.78 19.15 -10.52
CA TYR A 178 14.54 20.47 -11.10
C TYR A 178 15.30 20.68 -12.41
N TYR A 179 16.59 20.32 -12.49
CA TYR A 179 17.38 20.42 -13.73
C TYR A 179 16.85 19.55 -14.86
N PHE A 180 16.31 18.38 -14.53
CA PHE A 180 15.75 17.45 -15.48
C PHE A 180 14.26 17.67 -15.76
N ARG A 181 13.65 18.75 -15.26
CA ARG A 181 12.20 18.99 -15.37
C ARG A 181 11.64 18.93 -16.79
N ASN A 182 12.42 19.32 -17.79
CA ASN A 182 12.00 19.34 -19.19
C ASN A 182 12.42 18.08 -19.97
N ARG A 183 13.19 17.18 -19.36
CA ARG A 183 13.72 15.96 -20.00
C ARG A 183 13.06 14.69 -19.51
N VAL A 184 12.64 14.66 -18.24
CA VAL A 184 12.01 13.51 -17.60
C VAL A 184 10.49 13.58 -17.80
N PRO A 185 9.82 12.45 -18.12
CA PRO A 185 8.35 12.38 -18.19
C PRO A 185 7.69 12.92 -16.92
N ALA A 186 6.58 13.64 -17.08
CA ALA A 186 5.91 14.31 -15.96
C ALA A 186 5.55 13.34 -14.81
N ASP A 187 5.18 12.10 -15.13
CA ASP A 187 4.81 11.10 -14.14
C ASP A 187 6.00 10.64 -13.29
N LEU A 188 7.14 10.35 -13.93
CA LEU A 188 8.40 10.00 -13.24
C LEU A 188 8.91 11.19 -12.42
N ARG A 189 8.84 12.40 -12.97
CA ARG A 189 9.27 13.63 -12.29
C ARG A 189 8.53 13.86 -10.97
N ARG A 190 7.22 13.57 -10.90
CA ARG A 190 6.46 13.68 -9.65
C ARG A 190 6.92 12.67 -8.60
N VAL A 191 7.19 11.43 -9.02
CA VAL A 191 7.71 10.38 -8.12
C VAL A 191 9.10 10.75 -7.61
N LEU A 192 10.00 11.20 -8.48
CA LEU A 192 11.35 11.66 -8.10
C LEU A 192 11.32 12.84 -7.13
N LEU A 193 10.41 13.80 -7.34
CA LEU A 193 10.23 14.92 -6.41
C LEU A 193 9.74 14.44 -5.05
N MET A 194 8.73 13.55 -5.03
CA MET A 194 8.25 12.99 -3.77
C MET A 194 9.36 12.22 -3.04
N GLN A 195 10.13 11.41 -3.76
CA GLN A 195 11.29 10.68 -3.24
C GLN A 195 12.30 11.62 -2.57
N GLY A 196 12.71 12.70 -3.25
CA GLY A 196 13.64 13.68 -2.67
C GLY A 196 13.09 14.40 -1.42
N VAL A 197 11.77 14.64 -1.35
CA VAL A 197 11.14 15.20 -0.14
C VAL A 197 11.11 14.19 1.00
N ILE A 198 10.81 12.91 0.75
CA ILE A 198 10.86 11.84 1.78
C ILE A 198 12.25 11.79 2.40
N MET A 199 13.28 11.86 1.56
CA MET A 199 14.67 11.89 2.02
C MET A 199 14.96 13.08 2.96
N LEU A 200 14.51 14.29 2.61
CA LEU A 200 14.68 15.47 3.47
C LEU A 200 13.88 15.42 4.77
N LEU A 201 12.80 14.63 4.80
CA LEU A 201 11.99 14.41 5.99
C LEU A 201 12.46 13.18 6.80
N SER A 202 13.58 12.57 6.43
CA SER A 202 14.18 11.49 7.24
C SER A 202 14.68 12.03 8.58
N PRO A 203 14.64 11.23 9.67
CA PRO A 203 15.08 11.68 11.00
C PRO A 203 16.49 12.25 11.06
N PRO A 204 17.51 11.65 10.41
CA PRO A 204 18.84 12.22 10.39
C PRO A 204 18.87 13.65 9.82
N ALA A 205 18.09 13.95 8.78
CA ALA A 205 18.14 15.25 8.11
C ALA A 205 17.64 16.41 9.00
N LEU A 206 16.72 16.13 9.95
CA LEU A 206 16.10 17.12 10.82
C LEU A 206 16.59 17.07 12.28
N GLU A 207 17.51 16.17 12.60
CA GLU A 207 18.12 16.04 13.92
C GLU A 207 18.76 17.35 14.45
N PRO A 208 19.52 18.14 13.66
CA PRO A 208 20.15 19.37 14.16
C PRO A 208 19.15 20.44 14.61
N LEU A 209 17.90 20.36 14.14
CA LEU A 209 16.82 21.27 14.51
C LEU A 209 16.03 20.76 15.73
N GLY A 210 16.36 19.57 16.26
CA GLY A 210 15.57 18.90 17.29
C GLY A 210 14.19 18.45 16.80
N LEU A 211 14.05 18.21 15.49
CA LEU A 211 12.78 17.88 14.83
C LEU A 211 12.73 16.43 14.33
N SER A 212 13.56 15.53 14.87
CA SER A 212 13.58 14.10 14.49
C SER A 212 12.23 13.42 14.73
N GLU A 213 11.61 13.65 15.89
CA GLU A 213 10.27 13.09 16.18
C GLU A 213 9.22 13.58 15.17
N PHE A 214 9.26 14.88 14.86
CA PHE A 214 8.38 15.49 13.87
C PHE A 214 8.61 14.91 12.46
N SER A 215 9.87 14.62 12.13
CA SER A 215 10.24 14.06 10.83
C SER A 215 9.62 12.68 10.61
N ILE A 216 9.48 11.84 11.64
CA ILE A 216 8.84 10.52 11.53
C ILE A 216 7.38 10.70 11.10
N TYR A 217 6.65 11.61 11.75
CA TYR A 217 5.26 11.92 11.37
C TYR A 217 5.17 12.57 9.98
N ALA A 218 6.04 13.52 9.67
CA ALA A 218 6.04 14.24 8.39
C ALA A 218 6.43 13.34 7.21
N GLY A 219 7.46 12.50 7.38
CA GLY A 219 7.93 11.52 6.43
C GLY A 219 6.86 10.45 6.17
N SER A 220 6.23 9.94 7.23
CA SER A 220 5.10 9.01 7.10
C SER A 220 3.94 9.63 6.32
N LEU A 221 3.56 10.87 6.64
CA LEU A 221 2.52 11.61 5.91
C LEU A 221 2.87 11.75 4.42
N TRP A 222 4.12 12.07 4.10
CA TRP A 222 4.55 12.25 2.72
C TRP A 222 4.62 10.93 1.95
N MET A 223 4.96 9.83 2.61
CA MET A 223 4.85 8.47 2.06
C MET A 223 3.40 8.09 1.77
N ILE A 224 2.46 8.39 2.66
CA ILE A 224 1.03 8.19 2.42
C ILE A 224 0.59 8.97 1.17
N ILE A 225 1.01 10.23 1.04
CA ILE A 225 0.73 11.05 -0.15
C ILE A 225 1.29 10.40 -1.42
N LEU A 226 2.50 9.83 -1.36
CA LEU A 226 3.08 9.08 -2.46
C LEU A 226 2.24 7.84 -2.81
N PHE A 227 1.83 7.02 -1.83
CA PHE A 227 1.02 5.83 -2.09
C PHE A 227 -0.34 6.19 -2.68
N ILE A 228 -1.01 7.22 -2.15
CA ILE A 228 -2.23 7.81 -2.74
C ILE A 228 -1.99 8.17 -4.21
N TYR A 229 -0.89 8.88 -4.50
CA TYR A 229 -0.54 9.29 -5.87
C TYR A 229 -0.30 8.07 -6.77
N LEU A 230 0.44 7.06 -6.30
CA LEU A 230 0.74 5.84 -7.07
C LEU A 230 -0.54 5.05 -7.36
N PHE A 231 -1.44 4.88 -6.39
CA PHE A 231 -2.70 4.16 -6.60
C PHE A 231 -3.64 4.91 -7.54
N ASP A 232 -3.79 6.24 -7.41
CA ASP A 232 -4.56 7.01 -8.39
C ASP A 232 -3.91 7.00 -9.77
N TYR A 233 -2.57 7.02 -9.83
CA TYR A 233 -1.82 6.90 -11.08
C TYR A 233 -2.12 5.57 -11.77
N PHE A 234 -2.06 4.44 -11.06
CA PHE A 234 -2.38 3.11 -11.61
C PHE A 234 -3.84 2.96 -12.00
N TYR A 235 -4.75 3.62 -11.27
CA TYR A 235 -6.16 3.65 -11.62
C TYR A 235 -6.40 4.40 -12.94
N ARG A 236 -5.82 5.60 -13.11
CA ARG A 236 -5.95 6.41 -14.33
C ARG A 236 -5.21 5.78 -15.52
N ASN A 237 -4.05 5.19 -15.26
CA ASN A 237 -3.18 4.61 -16.28
C ASN A 237 -3.14 3.09 -16.15
N ARG A 238 -4.14 2.42 -16.74
CA ARG A 238 -4.20 0.94 -16.75
C ARG A 238 -3.00 0.30 -17.45
N SER A 239 -2.43 0.99 -18.43
CA SER A 239 -1.20 0.59 -19.11
C SER A 239 -0.11 1.63 -18.85
N MET A 240 1.04 1.20 -18.35
CA MET A 240 2.14 2.07 -17.96
C MET A 240 3.45 1.61 -18.61
N ASN A 241 4.42 2.50 -18.73
CA ASN A 241 5.73 2.15 -19.27
C ASN A 241 6.42 1.12 -18.36
N LYS A 242 6.92 0.01 -18.93
CA LYS A 242 7.53 -1.09 -18.15
C LYS A 242 8.69 -0.63 -17.25
N PRO A 243 9.58 0.29 -17.67
CA PRO A 243 10.63 0.82 -16.80
C PRO A 243 10.07 1.64 -15.64
N LEU A 244 9.01 2.44 -15.86
CA LEU A 244 8.34 3.18 -14.79
C LEU A 244 7.71 2.22 -13.77
N SER A 245 7.03 1.18 -14.25
CA SER A 245 6.45 0.13 -13.41
C SER A 245 7.52 -0.59 -12.57
N THR A 246 8.67 -0.88 -13.16
CA THR A 246 9.79 -1.56 -12.48
C THR A 246 10.43 -0.64 -11.44
N TYR A 247 10.65 0.63 -11.79
CA TYR A 247 11.18 1.64 -10.89
C TYR A 247 10.25 1.87 -9.68
N ILE A 248 8.93 1.99 -9.90
CA ILE A 248 7.97 2.12 -8.80
C ILE A 248 8.01 0.89 -7.90
N LEU A 249 8.05 -0.33 -8.46
CA LEU A 249 8.11 -1.55 -7.66
C LEU A 249 9.38 -1.62 -6.82
N LEU A 250 10.54 -1.23 -7.38
CA LEU A 250 11.81 -1.14 -6.65
C LEU A 250 11.77 -0.06 -5.58
N LEU A 251 11.16 1.10 -5.85
CA LEU A 251 11.03 2.18 -4.88
C LEU A 251 10.19 1.76 -3.68
N VAL A 252 9.02 1.17 -3.94
CA VAL A 252 8.16 0.62 -2.86
C VAL A 252 8.86 -0.53 -2.15
N ALA A 253 9.68 -1.34 -2.85
CA ALA A 253 10.50 -2.37 -2.20
C ALA A 253 11.51 -1.75 -1.23
N LEU A 254 12.20 -0.68 -1.63
CA LEU A 254 13.11 0.03 -0.72
C LEU A 254 12.37 0.61 0.47
N TYR A 255 11.18 1.19 0.29
CA TYR A 255 10.36 1.67 1.41
C TYR A 255 9.82 0.55 2.30
N SER A 256 9.61 -0.64 1.76
CA SER A 256 9.26 -1.82 2.55
C SER A 256 10.43 -2.36 3.40
N VAL A 257 11.67 -1.98 3.09
CA VAL A 257 12.85 -2.27 3.92
C VAL A 257 13.15 -1.09 4.85
N MET A 258 13.03 0.15 4.35
CA MET A 258 13.31 1.38 5.09
C MET A 258 12.43 1.55 6.33
N MET A 259 11.12 1.28 6.22
CA MET A 259 10.21 1.37 7.38
C MET A 259 10.55 0.37 8.50
N PRO A 260 10.75 -0.94 8.23
CA PRO A 260 11.24 -1.86 9.26
C PRO A 260 12.63 -1.49 9.79
N SER A 261 13.53 -0.96 8.95
CA SER A 261 14.83 -0.46 9.42
C SER A 261 14.68 0.70 10.40
N LEU A 262 13.78 1.66 10.11
CA LEU A 262 13.46 2.78 11.00
C LEU A 262 12.82 2.29 12.30
N PHE A 263 11.88 1.35 12.21
CA PHE A 263 11.28 0.70 13.37
C PHE A 263 12.35 0.02 14.26
N TYR A 264 13.30 -0.69 13.65
CA TYR A 264 14.39 -1.34 14.37
C TYR A 264 15.37 -0.34 14.99
N TRP A 265 15.60 0.80 14.34
CA TRP A 265 16.39 1.88 14.90
C TRP A 265 15.74 2.46 16.15
N GLU A 266 14.43 2.75 16.11
CA GLU A 266 13.66 3.22 17.26
C GLU A 266 13.61 2.18 18.40
N ALA A 267 13.46 0.90 18.07
CA ALA A 267 13.31 -0.17 19.06
C ALA A 267 14.63 -0.66 19.67
N GLY A 268 15.69 -0.76 18.85
CA GLY A 268 16.95 -1.44 19.18
C GLY A 268 18.19 -0.56 19.11
N GLY A 269 18.07 0.69 18.65
CA GLY A 269 19.17 1.66 18.60
C GLY A 269 20.19 1.45 17.48
N SER A 270 20.00 0.48 16.58
CA SER A 270 20.90 0.24 15.44
C SER A 270 20.39 0.95 14.20
N ASP A 271 21.17 1.94 13.75
CA ASP A 271 20.85 2.86 12.66
C ASP A 271 21.44 2.42 11.30
N LEU A 272 22.33 1.42 11.28
CA LEU A 272 23.06 0.99 10.07
C LEU A 272 22.13 0.53 8.96
N LEU A 273 21.12 -0.27 9.28
CA LEU A 273 20.17 -0.78 8.28
C LEU A 273 19.38 0.36 7.65
N PHE A 274 19.04 1.39 8.43
CA PHE A 274 18.33 2.56 7.93
C PHE A 274 19.24 3.39 7.01
N GLY A 275 20.47 3.71 7.43
CA GLY A 275 21.44 4.41 6.60
C GLY A 275 21.75 3.71 5.28
N LEU A 276 21.85 2.37 5.28
CA LEU A 276 22.01 1.59 4.05
C LEU A 276 20.78 1.69 3.12
N THR A 277 19.55 1.67 3.67
CA THR A 277 18.34 1.84 2.86
C THR A 277 18.28 3.22 2.20
N LEU A 278 18.72 4.28 2.89
CA LEU A 278 18.82 5.63 2.31
C LEU A 278 19.83 5.68 1.16
N ALA A 279 20.99 5.03 1.32
CA ALA A 279 21.99 4.94 0.25
C ALA A 279 21.43 4.18 -0.97
N PHE A 280 20.72 3.07 -0.77
CA PHE A 280 20.08 2.33 -1.88
C PHE A 280 18.95 3.13 -2.55
N GLU A 281 18.19 3.92 -1.79
CA GLU A 281 17.20 4.85 -2.34
C GLU A 281 17.86 5.84 -3.31
N MET A 282 19.05 6.34 -2.96
CA MET A 282 19.81 7.23 -3.82
C MET A 282 20.36 6.55 -5.07
N VAL A 283 20.87 5.32 -4.95
CA VAL A 283 21.27 4.50 -6.11
C VAL A 283 20.11 4.41 -7.11
N LEU A 284 18.90 4.10 -6.61
CA LEU A 284 17.71 3.97 -7.44
C LEU A 284 17.31 5.31 -8.08
N PHE A 285 17.42 6.42 -7.35
CA PHE A 285 17.17 7.76 -7.88
C PHE A 285 18.12 8.12 -9.01
N PHE A 286 19.43 7.98 -8.80
CA PHE A 286 20.43 8.33 -9.82
C PHE A 286 20.36 7.42 -11.05
N ASP A 287 20.10 6.12 -10.86
CA ASP A 287 19.84 5.21 -11.97
C ASP A 287 18.68 5.70 -12.85
N ALA A 288 17.57 6.13 -12.22
CA ALA A 288 16.41 6.63 -12.95
C ALA A 288 16.67 7.96 -13.67
N VAL A 289 17.43 8.88 -13.07
CA VAL A 289 17.75 10.17 -13.69
C VAL A 289 18.78 10.03 -14.81
N LEU A 290 19.85 9.27 -14.61
CA LEU A 290 20.91 9.09 -15.60
C LEU A 290 20.41 8.29 -16.82
N GLU A 291 19.46 7.37 -16.62
CA GLU A 291 18.83 6.61 -17.70
C GLU A 291 17.43 7.12 -18.10
N TYR A 292 17.11 8.40 -17.91
CA TYR A 292 15.74 8.93 -18.11
C TYR A 292 15.11 8.61 -19.48
N ARG A 293 15.91 8.41 -20.54
CA ARG A 293 15.41 8.07 -21.89
C ARG A 293 14.74 6.70 -21.97
N ARG A 294 15.06 5.77 -21.05
CA ARG A 294 14.42 4.44 -21.00
C ARG A 294 12.92 4.54 -20.78
N PHE A 295 12.46 5.64 -20.20
CA PHE A 295 11.06 5.87 -19.87
C PHE A 295 10.21 6.39 -21.05
N ASP A 296 10.80 6.76 -22.19
CA ASP A 296 10.06 7.32 -23.35
C ASP A 296 9.67 6.27 -24.40
N THR A 297 10.52 5.27 -24.67
CA THR A 297 10.38 4.37 -25.84
C THR A 297 9.94 2.94 -25.49
N SER A 298 9.53 2.71 -24.25
CA SER A 298 9.32 1.36 -23.74
C SER A 298 7.96 0.75 -24.06
N SER A 299 7.91 -0.59 -24.04
CA SER A 299 6.64 -1.32 -24.07
C SER A 299 5.75 -0.98 -22.88
N ARG A 300 4.44 -0.94 -23.14
CA ARG A 300 3.43 -0.70 -22.10
C ARG A 300 3.06 -2.01 -21.41
N LEU A 301 3.02 -2.00 -20.07
CA LEU A 301 2.58 -3.07 -19.20
C LEU A 301 1.18 -2.73 -18.68
N ASN A 302 0.21 -3.62 -18.92
CA ASN A 302 -1.11 -3.56 -18.30
C ASN A 302 -1.08 -4.32 -16.97
N TRP A 303 -1.22 -3.61 -15.85
CA TRP A 303 -1.08 -4.24 -14.52
C TRP A 303 -2.21 -5.24 -14.22
N LEU A 304 -3.42 -5.02 -14.75
CA LEU A 304 -4.56 -5.93 -14.63
C LEU A 304 -4.34 -7.29 -15.35
N GLU A 305 -3.32 -7.39 -16.18
CA GLU A 305 -2.92 -8.63 -16.86
C GLU A 305 -1.74 -9.33 -16.18
N LYS A 306 -1.11 -8.70 -15.19
CA LYS A 306 0.07 -9.20 -14.48
C LYS A 306 -0.25 -9.37 -12.98
N PRO A 307 -0.91 -10.46 -12.57
CA PRO A 307 -1.35 -10.65 -11.19
C PRO A 307 -0.19 -10.67 -10.21
N TRP A 308 0.93 -11.33 -10.55
CA TRP A 308 2.13 -11.37 -9.71
C TRP A 308 2.72 -9.99 -9.45
N TRP A 309 2.77 -9.12 -10.47
CA TRP A 309 3.25 -7.76 -10.29
C TRP A 309 2.35 -6.97 -9.32
N THR A 310 1.03 -7.14 -9.44
CA THR A 310 0.07 -6.46 -8.55
C THR A 310 0.14 -7.01 -7.12
N VAL A 311 0.32 -8.32 -6.94
CA VAL A 311 0.54 -8.93 -5.62
C VAL A 311 1.82 -8.42 -4.99
N SER A 312 2.93 -8.35 -5.74
CA SER A 312 4.19 -7.79 -5.24
C SER A 312 3.99 -6.34 -4.82
N LEU A 313 3.32 -5.51 -5.62
CA LEU A 313 3.02 -4.13 -5.25
C LEU A 313 2.22 -4.06 -3.94
N LEU A 314 1.09 -4.77 -3.84
CA LEU A 314 0.23 -4.76 -2.66
C LEU A 314 0.95 -5.28 -1.41
N PHE A 315 1.77 -6.32 -1.56
CA PHE A 315 2.57 -6.88 -0.48
C PHE A 315 3.61 -5.88 0.03
N LEU A 316 4.37 -5.25 -0.87
CA LEU A 316 5.41 -4.29 -0.49
C LEU A 316 4.81 -3.02 0.14
N VAL A 317 3.68 -2.52 -0.38
CA VAL A 317 2.94 -1.41 0.27
C VAL A 317 2.47 -1.83 1.65
N PHE A 318 1.85 -3.00 1.80
CA PHE A 318 1.40 -3.48 3.11
C PHE A 318 2.54 -3.60 4.11
N VAL A 319 3.70 -4.16 3.74
CA VAL A 319 4.87 -4.25 4.62
C VAL A 319 5.36 -2.86 5.01
N SER A 320 5.42 -1.92 4.06
CA SER A 320 5.82 -0.54 4.34
C SER A 320 4.86 0.14 5.32
N GLU A 321 3.55 0.05 5.09
CA GLU A 321 2.52 0.65 5.95
C GLU A 321 2.40 -0.01 7.32
N TYR A 322 2.57 -1.33 7.38
CA TYR A 322 2.61 -2.09 8.61
C TYR A 322 3.71 -1.56 9.53
N PHE A 323 4.95 -1.48 9.03
CA PHE A 323 6.06 -0.98 9.84
C PHE A 323 5.98 0.53 10.06
N MET A 324 5.48 1.30 9.11
CA MET A 324 5.21 2.72 9.33
C MET A 324 4.22 2.92 10.50
N GLY A 325 3.18 2.08 10.61
CA GLY A 325 2.21 2.13 11.69
C GLY A 325 2.83 1.75 13.03
N ALA A 326 3.61 0.67 13.03
CA ALA A 326 4.37 0.25 14.22
C ALA A 326 5.35 1.32 14.69
N THR A 327 6.07 2.00 13.78
CA THR A 327 6.97 3.11 14.13
C THR A 327 6.20 4.27 14.76
N LEU A 328 5.04 4.65 14.21
CA LEU A 328 4.22 5.72 14.80
C LEU A 328 3.64 5.34 16.18
N ASP A 329 3.27 4.07 16.38
CA ASP A 329 2.86 3.57 17.69
C ASP A 329 4.01 3.59 18.69
N VAL A 330 5.22 3.17 18.30
CA VAL A 330 6.42 3.27 19.15
C VAL A 330 6.74 4.73 19.47
N GLN A 331 6.65 5.63 18.49
CA GLN A 331 6.89 7.05 18.71
C GLN A 331 5.91 7.65 19.72
N TYR A 332 4.63 7.24 19.67
CA TYR A 332 3.58 7.81 20.52
C TYR A 332 3.48 7.14 21.91
N TYR A 333 3.56 5.82 21.97
CA TYR A 333 3.40 5.03 23.20
C TYR A 333 4.74 4.61 23.84
N GLY A 334 5.86 4.82 23.15
CA GLY A 334 7.19 4.41 23.57
C GLY A 334 7.38 2.90 23.61
N VAL A 335 8.37 2.47 24.41
CA VAL A 335 8.72 1.06 24.64
C VAL A 335 7.54 0.25 25.21
N ALA A 336 6.56 0.90 25.85
CA ALA A 336 5.35 0.24 26.35
C ALA A 336 4.54 -0.44 25.23
N PHE A 337 4.59 0.06 23.99
CA PHE A 337 3.97 -0.62 22.85
C PHE A 337 4.68 -1.94 22.52
N LEU A 338 6.02 -1.94 22.48
CA LEU A 338 6.81 -3.14 22.25
C LEU A 338 6.63 -4.17 23.37
N LEU A 339 6.51 -3.70 24.61
CA LEU A 339 6.26 -4.56 25.77
C LEU A 339 4.81 -5.05 25.86
N SER A 340 3.88 -4.46 25.10
CA SER A 340 2.47 -4.89 25.09
C SER A 340 2.23 -6.18 24.31
N SER A 341 3.17 -6.58 23.44
CA SER A 341 3.23 -7.95 22.96
C SER A 341 3.94 -8.79 24.04
N ASP A 342 3.15 -9.52 24.84
CA ASP A 342 3.68 -10.52 25.79
C ASP A 342 4.35 -11.67 25.01
N ALA A 343 5.58 -11.42 24.53
CA ALA A 343 6.32 -12.37 23.73
C ALA A 343 6.57 -13.64 24.55
N VAL A 344 6.12 -14.77 24.03
CA VAL A 344 6.21 -16.02 24.76
C VAL A 344 7.66 -16.50 24.77
N SER A 345 8.18 -16.84 25.96
CA SER A 345 9.57 -17.31 26.11
C SER A 345 9.90 -18.48 25.17
N LEU A 346 10.94 -18.31 24.34
CA LEU A 346 11.42 -19.26 23.33
C LEU A 346 12.23 -20.43 23.91
N THR A 347 11.85 -20.94 25.08
CA THR A 347 12.47 -22.12 25.69
C THR A 347 11.65 -23.38 25.42
N GLY A 348 12.33 -24.51 25.22
CA GLY A 348 11.72 -25.84 25.10
C GLY A 348 12.10 -26.62 23.82
N PRO A 349 11.40 -27.74 23.54
CA PRO A 349 11.59 -28.53 22.33
C PRO A 349 11.32 -27.72 21.05
N ALA A 350 11.97 -28.07 19.92
CA ALA A 350 11.86 -27.34 18.65
C ALA A 350 10.42 -27.08 18.19
N ILE A 351 9.51 -28.04 18.35
CA ILE A 351 8.09 -27.89 17.99
C ILE A 351 7.44 -26.78 18.84
N SER A 352 7.77 -26.71 20.14
CA SER A 352 7.24 -25.67 21.03
C SER A 352 7.81 -24.29 20.70
N ILE A 353 9.08 -24.21 20.29
CA ILE A 353 9.71 -22.97 19.84
C ILE A 353 9.02 -22.48 18.56
N MET A 354 8.80 -23.39 17.59
CA MET A 354 8.12 -23.05 16.33
C MET A 354 6.67 -22.62 16.55
N SER A 355 5.92 -23.30 17.43
CA SER A 355 4.53 -22.93 17.71
C SER A 355 4.41 -21.61 18.45
N LYS A 356 5.30 -21.35 19.43
CA LYS A 356 5.39 -20.06 20.13
C LYS A 356 5.77 -18.93 19.18
N ALA A 357 6.81 -19.12 18.36
CA ALA A 357 7.22 -18.13 17.37
C ALA A 357 6.10 -17.82 16.36
N ALA A 358 5.34 -18.83 15.93
CA ALA A 358 4.19 -18.63 15.03
C ALA A 358 3.04 -17.88 15.72
N TYR A 359 2.77 -18.17 16.99
CA TYR A 359 1.81 -17.45 17.82
C TYR A 359 2.22 -15.98 17.99
N ASP A 360 3.45 -15.74 18.45
CA ASP A 360 4.00 -14.39 18.66
C ASP A 360 3.97 -13.58 17.36
N PHE A 361 4.30 -14.20 16.23
CA PHE A 361 4.20 -13.56 14.93
C PHE A 361 2.76 -13.14 14.58
N ILE A 362 1.78 -14.02 14.76
CA ILE A 362 0.37 -13.71 14.48
C ILE A 362 -0.13 -12.61 15.41
N MET A 363 0.18 -12.69 16.71
CA MET A 363 -0.26 -11.73 17.70
C MET A 363 0.41 -10.37 17.51
N TYR A 364 1.70 -10.33 17.19
CA TYR A 364 2.40 -9.10 16.88
C TYR A 364 1.85 -8.44 15.60
N VAL A 365 1.64 -9.22 14.54
CA VAL A 365 0.98 -8.70 13.33
C VAL A 365 -0.40 -8.15 13.66
N SER A 366 -1.14 -8.84 14.51
CA SER A 366 -2.49 -8.42 14.91
C SER A 366 -2.49 -7.18 15.78
N LEU A 367 -1.48 -7.00 16.65
CA LEU A 367 -1.32 -5.83 17.50
C LEU A 367 -1.14 -4.57 16.65
N VAL A 368 -0.27 -4.63 15.63
CA VAL A 368 0.00 -3.49 14.73
C VAL A 368 -1.18 -3.24 13.80
N THR A 369 -1.77 -4.26 13.17
CA THR A 369 -2.90 -4.04 12.23
C THR A 369 -4.20 -3.64 12.92
N ASN A 370 -4.27 -3.80 14.25
CA ASN A 370 -5.34 -3.31 15.11
C ASN A 370 -4.88 -2.13 15.98
N SER A 371 -3.90 -1.34 15.52
CA SER A 371 -3.44 -0.14 16.22
C SER A 371 -4.13 1.13 15.70
N ALA A 372 -4.09 2.18 16.51
CA ALA A 372 -4.69 3.47 16.17
C ALA A 372 -3.98 4.08 14.95
N TRP A 373 -2.65 4.11 14.96
CA TRP A 373 -1.88 4.75 13.90
C TRP A 373 -1.97 3.98 12.59
N PHE A 374 -1.95 2.64 12.62
CA PHE A 374 -2.19 1.84 11.43
C PHE A 374 -3.55 2.15 10.79
N TYR A 375 -4.63 2.23 11.58
CA TYR A 375 -5.95 2.59 11.07
C TYR A 375 -6.05 4.05 10.60
N ILE A 376 -5.38 5.01 11.25
CA ILE A 376 -5.36 6.41 10.80
C ILE A 376 -4.71 6.50 9.42
N MET A 377 -3.54 5.88 9.25
CA MET A 377 -2.81 5.94 7.99
C MET A 377 -3.58 5.27 6.86
N MET A 378 -3.97 4.00 7.06
CA MET A 378 -4.76 3.24 6.10
C MET A 378 -6.08 3.97 5.78
N GLY A 379 -6.75 4.49 6.80
CA GLY A 379 -7.98 5.27 6.67
C GLY A 379 -7.81 6.55 5.87
N SER A 380 -6.70 7.27 6.07
CA SER A 380 -6.39 8.49 5.34
C SER A 380 -6.11 8.21 3.86
N GLU A 381 -5.36 7.15 3.57
CA GLU A 381 -5.00 6.73 2.23
C GLU A 381 -6.22 6.24 1.44
N MET A 382 -6.91 5.23 1.96
CA MET A 382 -8.13 4.69 1.32
C MET A 382 -9.26 5.70 1.32
N GLY A 383 -9.39 6.52 2.35
CA GLY A 383 -10.37 7.60 2.44
C GLY A 383 -10.18 8.63 1.33
N PHE A 384 -8.93 8.98 1.03
CA PHE A 384 -8.63 9.86 -0.09
C PHE A 384 -8.95 9.21 -1.46
N LEU A 385 -8.66 7.92 -1.63
CA LEU A 385 -9.04 7.18 -2.83
C LEU A 385 -10.57 7.13 -3.03
N VAL A 386 -11.34 6.95 -1.95
CA VAL A 386 -12.81 7.03 -1.98
C VAL A 386 -13.29 8.45 -2.27
N PHE A 387 -12.64 9.47 -1.70
CA PHE A 387 -12.95 10.87 -2.01
C PHE A 387 -12.76 11.19 -3.50
N MET A 388 -11.71 10.68 -4.13
CA MET A 388 -11.52 10.80 -5.58
C MET A 388 -12.62 10.08 -6.37
N GLN A 389 -13.13 8.96 -5.86
CA GLN A 389 -14.27 8.26 -6.47
C GLN A 389 -15.56 9.10 -6.37
N ILE A 390 -15.83 9.74 -5.22
CA ILE A 390 -16.99 10.63 -5.01
C ILE A 390 -17.03 11.74 -6.08
N ARG A 391 -15.87 12.31 -6.42
CA ARG A 391 -15.76 13.36 -7.44
C ARG A 391 -16.14 12.89 -8.85
N ARG A 392 -16.03 11.58 -9.15
CA ARG A 392 -16.27 11.01 -10.49
C ARG A 392 -17.69 10.44 -10.65
N VAL A 393 -18.26 9.89 -9.59
CA VAL A 393 -19.60 9.30 -9.63
C VAL A 393 -20.64 10.37 -9.93
N LYS A 394 -21.59 10.09 -10.83
CA LYS A 394 -22.66 11.05 -11.19
C LYS A 394 -23.83 11.03 -10.21
N GLN A 395 -24.20 9.85 -9.71
CA GLN A 395 -25.39 9.65 -8.87
C GLN A 395 -25.18 10.18 -7.45
N LEU A 396 -26.10 11.06 -7.00
CA LEU A 396 -26.06 11.67 -5.68
C LEU A 396 -26.15 10.63 -4.55
N GLU A 397 -27.01 9.62 -4.69
CA GLU A 397 -27.17 8.56 -3.68
C GLU A 397 -25.85 7.84 -3.40
N THR A 398 -25.09 7.54 -4.46
CA THR A 398 -23.79 6.89 -4.35
C THR A 398 -22.75 7.84 -3.73
N LYS A 399 -22.78 9.13 -4.06
CA LYS A 399 -21.90 10.14 -3.41
C LYS A 399 -22.15 10.24 -1.91
N VAL A 400 -23.42 10.32 -1.49
CA VAL A 400 -23.81 10.37 -0.08
C VAL A 400 -23.34 9.11 0.63
N ARG A 401 -23.57 7.93 0.05
CA ARG A 401 -23.12 6.66 0.63
C ARG A 401 -21.60 6.62 0.81
N LEU A 402 -20.83 6.95 -0.23
CA LEU A 402 -19.37 6.95 -0.14
C LEU A 402 -18.86 7.97 0.90
N SER A 403 -19.52 9.11 1.03
CA SER A 403 -19.21 10.09 2.08
C SER A 403 -19.48 9.52 3.48
N LEU A 404 -20.61 8.82 3.64
CA LEU A 404 -20.94 8.14 4.89
C LEU A 404 -19.97 6.99 5.22
N VAL A 405 -19.39 6.31 4.24
CA VAL A 405 -18.33 5.29 4.48
C VAL A 405 -17.09 5.94 5.11
N ILE A 406 -16.64 7.08 4.58
CA ILE A 406 -15.48 7.81 5.13
C ILE A 406 -15.78 8.23 6.58
N VAL A 407 -16.94 8.84 6.82
CA VAL A 407 -17.36 9.28 8.16
C VAL A 407 -17.51 8.09 9.11
N ALA A 408 -18.11 6.99 8.64
CA ALA A 408 -18.28 5.79 9.45
C ALA A 408 -16.93 5.18 9.82
N TYR A 409 -15.99 5.10 8.89
CA TYR A 409 -14.64 4.63 9.20
C TYR A 409 -13.94 5.52 10.23
N ALA A 410 -13.94 6.83 10.00
CA ALA A 410 -13.29 7.79 10.90
C ALA A 410 -13.87 7.75 12.32
N LEU A 411 -15.20 7.62 12.45
CA LEU A 411 -15.86 7.59 13.75
C LEU A 411 -15.79 6.21 14.42
N TYR A 412 -16.22 5.15 13.74
CA TYR A 412 -16.42 3.82 14.35
C TYR A 412 -15.17 2.94 14.36
N THR A 413 -14.18 3.20 13.51
CA THR A 413 -12.92 2.45 13.48
C THR A 413 -11.82 3.18 14.25
N VAL A 414 -11.76 4.51 14.16
CA VAL A 414 -10.64 5.31 14.68
C VAL A 414 -11.04 6.13 15.91
N PHE A 415 -11.90 7.12 15.74
CA PHE A 415 -12.14 8.13 16.78
C PHE A 415 -12.75 7.55 18.05
N PHE A 416 -13.85 6.81 17.94
CA PHE A 416 -14.52 6.29 19.12
C PHE A 416 -13.74 5.19 19.85
N PRO A 417 -13.15 4.18 19.17
CA PRO A 417 -12.40 3.12 19.86
C PRO A 417 -11.09 3.59 20.51
N TYR A 418 -10.40 4.58 19.93
CA TYR A 418 -9.04 4.94 20.40
C TYR A 418 -8.97 6.26 21.16
N PHE A 419 -9.86 7.21 20.90
CA PHE A 419 -9.76 8.57 21.44
C PHE A 419 -10.91 8.98 22.35
N PHE A 420 -12.10 8.38 22.19
CA PHE A 420 -13.28 8.78 22.97
C PHE A 420 -13.61 7.82 24.11
N PHE A 421 -13.68 6.51 23.84
CA PHE A 421 -14.00 5.52 24.87
C PHE A 421 -12.73 4.87 25.42
N PRO A 422 -12.58 4.78 26.75
CA PRO A 422 -11.52 3.98 27.35
C PRO A 422 -11.63 2.53 26.89
N ARG A 423 -10.50 1.88 26.56
CA ARG A 423 -10.47 0.48 26.08
C ARG A 423 -11.24 -0.48 26.99
N ALA A 424 -11.18 -0.28 28.31
CA ALA A 424 -11.91 -1.09 29.29
C ALA A 424 -13.44 -0.98 29.22
N TYR A 425 -13.97 0.11 28.63
CA TYR A 425 -15.40 0.33 28.48
C TYR A 425 -15.96 -0.21 27.16
N LEU A 426 -15.12 -0.33 26.12
CA LEU A 426 -15.54 -0.76 24.78
C LEU A 426 -16.32 -2.08 24.74
N PRO A 427 -15.94 -3.16 25.46
CA PRO A 427 -16.69 -4.41 25.43
C PRO A 427 -18.14 -4.28 25.89
N ARG A 428 -18.46 -3.24 26.67
CA ARG A 428 -19.81 -2.97 27.18
C ARG A 428 -20.70 -2.21 26.21
N VAL A 429 -20.13 -1.61 25.16
CA VAL A 429 -20.88 -0.77 24.20
C VAL A 429 -21.32 -1.63 23.01
N PRO A 430 -22.63 -1.90 22.87
CA PRO A 430 -23.13 -2.63 21.70
C PRO A 430 -22.80 -1.89 20.40
N PHE A 431 -22.62 -2.64 19.33
CA PHE A 431 -22.32 -2.20 17.97
C PHE A 431 -20.94 -1.55 17.80
N LEU A 432 -20.54 -0.67 18.72
CA LEU A 432 -19.24 -0.01 18.69
C LEU A 432 -18.11 -0.95 19.15
N GLY A 433 -18.28 -1.63 20.29
CA GLY A 433 -17.27 -2.57 20.79
C GLY A 433 -17.15 -3.84 19.98
N TRP A 434 -18.18 -4.19 19.21
CA TRP A 434 -18.26 -5.47 18.49
C TRP A 434 -18.49 -5.22 16.99
N ASN A 435 -17.90 -4.14 16.46
CA ASN A 435 -18.13 -3.63 15.10
C ASN A 435 -17.71 -4.63 14.00
N MET A 436 -16.89 -5.62 14.33
CA MET A 436 -16.40 -6.68 13.46
C MET A 436 -16.83 -8.10 13.89
N GLY A 437 -17.79 -8.19 14.81
CA GLY A 437 -18.32 -9.46 15.32
C GLY A 437 -17.65 -9.92 16.62
N LEU A 438 -17.67 -11.22 16.87
CA LEU A 438 -17.14 -11.82 18.10
C LEU A 438 -15.61 -11.67 18.18
N GLY A 439 -15.10 -11.42 19.40
CA GLY A 439 -13.68 -11.27 19.73
C GLY A 439 -13.06 -9.90 19.43
N THR A 440 -13.82 -8.93 18.92
CA THR A 440 -13.28 -7.62 18.50
C THR A 440 -12.67 -6.80 19.62
N THR A 441 -13.32 -6.70 20.78
CA THR A 441 -12.85 -5.87 21.91
C THR A 441 -12.56 -6.66 23.18
N GLY A 442 -12.81 -7.97 23.20
CA GLY A 442 -12.51 -8.80 24.34
C GLY A 442 -13.15 -10.18 24.32
N PRO A 443 -12.99 -10.93 25.43
CA PRO A 443 -13.52 -12.29 25.60
C PRO A 443 -15.05 -12.30 25.68
N ALA A 444 -15.64 -13.48 25.48
CA ALA A 444 -17.08 -13.71 25.64
C ALA A 444 -17.48 -13.85 27.12
N ALA A 445 -17.26 -12.80 27.92
CA ALA A 445 -17.62 -12.80 29.34
C ALA A 445 -19.15 -12.61 29.54
N PRO A 446 -19.75 -13.17 30.62
CA PRO A 446 -21.15 -12.96 30.97
C PRO A 446 -21.53 -11.47 31.07
N LEU A 447 -20.61 -10.64 31.56
CA LEU A 447 -20.79 -9.19 31.67
C LEU A 447 -21.00 -8.51 30.30
N PHE A 448 -20.47 -9.09 29.22
CA PHE A 448 -20.53 -8.51 27.87
C PHE A 448 -21.55 -9.21 26.96
N LEU A 449 -22.15 -10.32 27.41
CA LEU A 449 -23.09 -11.11 26.62
C LEU A 449 -24.26 -10.27 26.08
N VAL A 450 -24.80 -9.37 26.90
CA VAL A 450 -25.88 -8.46 26.50
C VAL A 450 -25.43 -7.54 25.36
N ALA A 451 -24.21 -7.00 25.44
CA ALA A 451 -23.66 -6.12 24.40
C ALA A 451 -23.40 -6.88 23.09
N ILE A 452 -22.90 -8.11 23.17
CA ILE A 452 -22.70 -9.00 22.02
C ILE A 452 -24.04 -9.28 21.34
N ILE A 453 -25.04 -9.77 22.09
CA ILE A 453 -26.37 -10.10 21.55
C ILE A 453 -27.03 -8.87 20.94
N ALA A 454 -26.99 -7.73 21.63
CA ALA A 454 -27.52 -6.47 21.12
C ALA A 454 -26.84 -6.06 19.80
N THR A 455 -25.53 -6.26 19.66
CA THR A 455 -24.80 -5.96 18.41
C THR A 455 -25.31 -6.81 17.25
N TYR A 456 -25.42 -8.13 17.44
CA TYR A 456 -25.93 -9.03 16.40
C TYR A 456 -27.40 -8.78 16.08
N LEU A 457 -28.22 -8.41 17.07
CA LEU A 457 -29.63 -8.07 16.88
C LEU A 457 -29.78 -6.78 16.08
N ILE A 458 -29.08 -5.71 16.46
CA ILE A 458 -29.11 -4.41 15.76
C ILE A 458 -28.61 -4.58 14.32
N SER A 459 -27.45 -5.23 14.13
CA SER A 459 -26.90 -5.46 12.79
C SER A 459 -27.79 -6.38 11.97
N GLY A 460 -28.36 -7.42 12.58
CA GLY A 460 -29.30 -8.34 11.94
C GLY A 460 -30.56 -7.62 11.48
N LEU A 461 -31.15 -6.78 12.33
CA LEU A 461 -32.32 -5.97 11.98
C LEU A 461 -32.00 -5.02 10.82
N LEU A 462 -30.88 -4.29 10.88
CA LEU A 462 -30.46 -3.41 9.79
C LEU A 462 -30.19 -4.19 8.50
N ALA A 463 -29.58 -5.36 8.59
CA ALA A 463 -29.36 -6.23 7.43
C ALA A 463 -30.67 -6.76 6.87
N PHE A 464 -31.65 -7.11 7.70
CA PHE A 464 -32.98 -7.53 7.26
C PHE A 464 -33.69 -6.40 6.49
N LEU A 465 -33.53 -5.15 6.93
CA LEU A 465 -34.18 -3.97 6.33
C LEU A 465 -33.47 -3.47 5.06
N PHE A 466 -32.14 -3.45 5.05
CA PHE A 466 -31.31 -2.79 4.02
C PHE A 466 -30.31 -3.73 3.31
N GLY A 467 -30.29 -5.01 3.66
CA GLY A 467 -29.40 -6.02 3.10
C GLY A 467 -27.95 -5.91 3.54
N GLY A 468 -27.06 -6.55 2.78
CA GLY A 468 -25.61 -6.48 3.00
C GLY A 468 -25.00 -5.08 2.83
N ARG A 469 -25.79 -4.10 2.36
CA ARG A 469 -25.36 -2.70 2.15
C ARG A 469 -24.98 -2.01 3.45
N GLN A 470 -25.63 -2.33 4.57
CA GLN A 470 -25.36 -1.66 5.83
C GLN A 470 -23.96 -2.02 6.38
N VAL A 471 -23.53 -3.28 6.28
CA VAL A 471 -22.18 -3.68 6.74
C VAL A 471 -21.15 -3.51 5.63
N CYS A 472 -21.24 -4.33 4.59
CA CYS A 472 -20.18 -4.47 3.59
C CYS A 472 -20.00 -3.24 2.70
N SER A 473 -20.94 -2.30 2.72
CA SER A 473 -20.88 -1.07 1.93
C SER A 473 -20.84 0.21 2.77
N LEU A 474 -21.00 0.16 4.10
CA LEU A 474 -21.03 1.35 4.97
C LEU A 474 -20.17 1.18 6.23
N PHE A 475 -20.56 0.29 7.15
CA PHE A 475 -19.96 0.21 8.49
C PHE A 475 -18.68 -0.62 8.60
N CYS A 476 -18.47 -1.58 7.69
CA CYS A 476 -17.27 -2.39 7.73
C CYS A 476 -16.04 -1.52 7.40
N SER A 477 -15.00 -1.56 8.23
CA SER A 477 -13.71 -0.91 7.96
C SER A 477 -13.15 -1.28 6.58
N ALA A 478 -13.30 -2.56 6.19
CA ALA A 478 -12.91 -3.04 4.86
C ALA A 478 -13.72 -2.41 3.70
N ALA A 479 -14.92 -1.87 3.96
CA ALA A 479 -15.71 -1.22 2.93
C ALA A 479 -15.02 0.03 2.38
N LEU A 480 -14.25 0.75 3.22
CA LEU A 480 -13.45 1.90 2.78
C LEU A 480 -12.33 1.46 1.83
N MET A 481 -11.61 0.39 2.21
CA MET A 481 -10.49 -0.15 1.44
C MET A 481 -10.91 -0.62 0.03
N TYR A 482 -12.05 -1.31 -0.09
CA TYR A 482 -12.47 -1.86 -1.38
C TYR A 482 -13.19 -0.86 -2.31
N GLN A 483 -13.71 0.25 -1.80
CA GLN A 483 -14.47 1.24 -2.60
C GLN A 483 -13.60 2.38 -3.14
N GLY A 484 -12.30 2.40 -2.82
CA GLY A 484 -11.33 3.33 -3.40
C GLY A 484 -11.10 3.09 -4.89
N THR A 485 -10.67 4.12 -5.62
CA THR A 485 -10.49 4.07 -7.09
C THR A 485 -9.64 2.88 -7.57
N PHE A 486 -8.42 2.71 -7.04
CA PHE A 486 -7.52 1.63 -7.44
C PHE A 486 -8.09 0.23 -7.16
N TYR A 487 -8.59 0.02 -5.95
CA TYR A 487 -9.17 -1.26 -5.51
C TYR A 487 -10.49 -1.58 -6.23
N ASP A 488 -11.27 -0.57 -6.62
CA ASP A 488 -12.42 -0.75 -7.48
C ASP A 488 -12.01 -1.31 -8.87
N ALA A 489 -10.93 -0.79 -9.47
CA ALA A 489 -10.41 -1.34 -10.72
C ALA A 489 -9.94 -2.81 -10.59
N ALA A 490 -9.53 -3.23 -9.39
CA ALA A 490 -9.12 -4.61 -9.11
C ALA A 490 -10.27 -5.62 -9.26
N LYS A 491 -11.55 -5.19 -9.37
CA LYS A 491 -12.66 -6.09 -9.74
C LYS A 491 -12.46 -6.78 -11.10
N GLY A 492 -11.59 -6.24 -11.97
CA GLY A 492 -11.15 -6.90 -13.19
C GLY A 492 -10.54 -8.30 -12.95
N PHE A 493 -9.90 -8.52 -11.80
CA PHE A 493 -9.32 -9.82 -11.44
C PHE A 493 -10.34 -10.90 -11.15
N ASN A 494 -11.59 -10.55 -10.78
CA ASN A 494 -12.66 -11.52 -10.50
C ASN A 494 -12.88 -12.52 -11.65
N ARG A 495 -12.48 -12.15 -12.88
CA ARG A 495 -12.66 -12.95 -14.11
C ARG A 495 -11.37 -13.40 -14.75
N LYS A 496 -10.22 -13.23 -14.10
CA LYS A 496 -8.93 -13.60 -14.69
C LYS A 496 -8.56 -15.03 -14.33
N THR A 497 -8.44 -15.35 -13.04
CA THR A 497 -7.95 -16.66 -12.59
C THR A 497 -9.08 -17.69 -12.51
N SER A 498 -8.72 -18.98 -12.53
CA SER A 498 -9.68 -20.07 -12.35
C SER A 498 -10.31 -20.05 -10.96
N LEU A 499 -9.50 -19.73 -9.93
CA LEU A 499 -9.94 -19.58 -8.55
C LEU A 499 -10.96 -18.45 -8.40
N SER A 500 -10.64 -17.24 -8.88
CA SER A 500 -11.53 -16.08 -8.78
C SER A 500 -12.86 -16.33 -9.48
N LYS A 501 -12.84 -16.92 -10.69
CA LYS A 501 -14.04 -17.28 -11.44
C LYS A 501 -14.91 -18.28 -10.68
N ARG A 502 -14.30 -19.24 -9.98
CA ARG A 502 -15.02 -20.23 -9.17
C ARG A 502 -15.64 -19.61 -7.92
N LEU A 503 -14.95 -18.68 -7.28
CA LEU A 503 -15.42 -17.95 -6.09
C LEU A 503 -16.52 -16.92 -6.42
N ALA A 504 -16.42 -16.23 -7.56
CA ALA A 504 -17.37 -15.20 -7.99
C ALA A 504 -18.73 -15.74 -8.52
N ARG A 505 -18.88 -17.06 -8.68
CA ARG A 505 -20.18 -17.66 -9.07
C ARG A 505 -21.27 -17.34 -8.05
N ASN A 506 -22.50 -17.11 -8.53
CA ASN A 506 -23.66 -16.82 -7.67
C ASN A 506 -23.99 -17.94 -6.67
N GLY A 507 -23.74 -19.20 -7.04
CA GLY A 507 -23.92 -20.34 -6.15
C GLY A 507 -22.86 -20.40 -5.03
N LEU A 508 -23.19 -21.11 -3.96
CA LEU A 508 -22.22 -21.45 -2.92
C LEU A 508 -21.25 -22.48 -3.52
N SER A 509 -19.99 -22.07 -3.71
CA SER A 509 -18.96 -22.99 -4.19
C SER A 509 -18.61 -23.96 -3.06
N ARG A 510 -18.13 -25.17 -3.39
CA ARG A 510 -17.65 -26.12 -2.36
C ARG A 510 -16.60 -25.47 -1.44
N THR A 511 -15.69 -24.68 -2.02
CA THR A 511 -14.69 -23.91 -1.28
C THR A 511 -15.34 -22.94 -0.30
N TYR A 512 -16.35 -22.16 -0.74
CA TYR A 512 -17.07 -21.25 0.14
C TYR A 512 -17.73 -22.00 1.31
N VAL A 513 -18.42 -23.11 1.04
CA VAL A 513 -19.10 -23.90 2.09
C VAL A 513 -18.08 -24.43 3.10
N ILE A 514 -16.96 -24.99 2.65
CA ILE A 514 -15.92 -25.52 3.54
C ILE A 514 -15.33 -24.40 4.41
N VAL A 515 -14.90 -23.29 3.79
CA VAL A 515 -14.27 -22.17 4.52
C VAL A 515 -15.26 -21.52 5.49
N SER A 516 -16.48 -21.23 5.04
CA SER A 516 -17.51 -20.62 5.89
C SER A 516 -17.89 -21.51 7.07
N SER A 517 -18.05 -22.82 6.85
CA SER A 517 -18.34 -23.77 7.94
C SER A 517 -17.18 -23.85 8.93
N LEU A 518 -15.92 -23.87 8.45
CA LEU A 518 -14.75 -23.88 9.33
C LEU A 518 -14.67 -22.61 10.18
N VAL A 519 -14.88 -21.44 9.58
CA VAL A 519 -14.84 -20.15 10.29
C VAL A 519 -15.99 -20.05 11.30
N TRP A 520 -17.21 -20.43 10.95
CA TRP A 520 -18.31 -20.38 11.90
C TRP A 520 -18.15 -21.37 13.03
N LEU A 521 -17.72 -22.60 12.72
CA LEU A 521 -17.49 -23.63 13.73
C LEU A 521 -16.37 -23.21 14.68
N SER A 522 -15.28 -22.64 14.18
CA SER A 522 -14.18 -22.14 15.02
C SER A 522 -14.59 -20.93 15.87
N MET A 523 -15.32 -19.96 15.31
CA MET A 523 -15.77 -18.78 16.07
C MET A 523 -16.80 -19.15 17.15
N ILE A 524 -17.73 -20.07 16.86
CA ILE A 524 -18.71 -20.53 17.85
C ILE A 524 -18.04 -21.37 18.93
N SER A 525 -17.14 -22.28 18.57
CA SER A 525 -16.44 -23.12 19.55
C SER A 525 -15.55 -22.29 20.46
N THR A 526 -14.77 -21.35 19.90
CA THR A 526 -13.92 -20.46 20.70
C THR A 526 -14.73 -19.49 21.56
N ALA A 527 -15.88 -19.00 21.08
CA ALA A 527 -16.78 -18.20 21.92
C ALA A 527 -17.38 -18.99 23.08
N ALA A 528 -17.78 -20.26 22.85
CA ALA A 528 -18.28 -21.13 23.90
C ALA A 528 -17.19 -21.46 24.93
N ILE A 529 -15.98 -21.77 24.47
CA ILE A 529 -14.82 -22.02 25.34
C ILE A 529 -14.48 -20.76 26.15
N SER A 530 -14.40 -19.59 25.52
CA SER A 530 -14.17 -18.30 26.17
C SER A 530 -15.19 -18.00 27.28
N TYR A 531 -16.48 -18.29 27.05
CA TYR A 531 -17.53 -18.14 28.06
C TYR A 531 -17.38 -19.13 29.23
N LEU A 532 -17.04 -20.39 28.94
CA LEU A 532 -16.83 -21.42 29.97
C LEU A 532 -15.57 -21.16 30.79
N ASP A 533 -14.53 -20.58 30.17
CA ASP A 533 -13.29 -20.17 30.82
C ASP A 533 -13.57 -19.04 31.82
N TYR A 534 -14.27 -18.00 31.38
CA TYR A 534 -14.61 -16.87 32.24
C TYR A 534 -15.53 -17.25 33.42
N THR A 535 -16.38 -18.26 33.25
CA THR A 535 -17.23 -18.78 34.33
C THR A 535 -16.52 -19.78 35.25
N GLY A 536 -15.24 -20.06 35.00
CA GLY A 536 -14.42 -20.97 35.81
C GLY A 536 -14.74 -22.46 35.60
N VAL A 537 -15.46 -22.81 34.54
CA VAL A 537 -15.79 -24.21 34.21
C VAL A 537 -14.63 -24.88 33.47
N THR A 538 -13.93 -24.13 32.63
CA THR A 538 -12.72 -24.57 31.92
C THR A 538 -11.55 -23.64 32.23
N ASN A 539 -10.32 -24.07 31.93
CA ASN A 539 -9.09 -23.26 32.00
C ASN A 539 -8.32 -23.39 30.67
N ILE A 540 -9.01 -23.15 29.54
CA ILE A 540 -8.46 -23.36 28.20
C ILE A 540 -8.09 -21.99 27.63
N SER A 541 -6.80 -21.71 27.55
CA SER A 541 -6.24 -20.52 26.89
C SER A 541 -5.25 -20.90 25.80
N VAL A 542 -5.03 -19.99 24.86
CA VAL A 542 -4.01 -20.14 23.80
C VAL A 542 -2.81 -19.31 24.21
N PHE A 543 -1.78 -19.96 24.77
CA PHE A 543 -0.59 -19.30 25.31
C PHE A 543 -0.89 -18.16 26.30
N GLY A 544 -1.97 -18.29 27.09
CA GLY A 544 -2.39 -17.28 28.06
C GLY A 544 -3.45 -16.30 27.54
N GLU A 545 -3.69 -16.27 26.23
CA GLU A 545 -4.72 -15.43 25.61
C GLU A 545 -6.07 -16.13 25.52
N ASP A 546 -7.15 -15.35 25.57
CA ASP A 546 -8.50 -15.87 25.39
C ASP A 546 -8.67 -16.49 23.98
N PRO A 547 -9.24 -17.71 23.85
CA PRO A 547 -9.37 -18.38 22.57
C PRO A 547 -10.18 -17.62 21.51
N LEU A 548 -11.18 -16.82 21.93
CA LEU A 548 -12.00 -16.04 21.02
C LEU A 548 -11.25 -14.80 20.51
N VAL A 549 -10.49 -14.13 21.39
CA VAL A 549 -9.64 -13.00 21.01
C VAL A 549 -8.53 -13.44 20.05
N PHE A 550 -7.92 -14.60 20.30
CA PHE A 550 -6.96 -15.20 19.38
C PHE A 550 -7.59 -15.52 18.01
N ALA A 551 -8.77 -16.15 17.99
CA ALA A 551 -9.46 -16.48 16.74
C ALA A 551 -9.81 -15.22 15.93
N TYR A 552 -10.29 -14.16 16.59
CA TYR A 552 -10.53 -12.87 15.95
C TYR A 552 -9.26 -12.29 15.34
N SER A 553 -8.17 -12.25 16.12
CA SER A 553 -6.86 -11.75 15.68
C SER A 553 -6.36 -12.50 14.45
N PHE A 554 -6.44 -13.84 14.48
CA PHE A 554 -6.05 -14.67 13.35
C PHE A 554 -6.88 -14.41 12.08
N TYR A 555 -8.22 -14.36 12.18
CA TYR A 555 -9.07 -14.23 10.99
C TYR A 555 -9.11 -12.81 10.42
N LEU A 556 -9.26 -11.79 11.27
CA LEU A 556 -9.46 -10.41 10.80
C LEU A 556 -8.21 -9.54 10.81
N ASN A 557 -7.28 -9.75 11.73
CA ASN A 557 -6.09 -8.91 11.83
C ASN A 557 -4.88 -9.51 11.08
N PHE A 558 -4.89 -10.81 10.80
CA PHE A 558 -3.86 -11.49 10.03
C PHE A 558 -4.36 -11.99 8.66
N LEU A 559 -5.27 -12.96 8.64
CA LEU A 559 -5.66 -13.67 7.43
C LEU A 559 -6.44 -12.79 6.43
N TRP A 560 -7.17 -11.79 6.92
CA TRP A 560 -7.85 -10.80 6.06
C TRP A 560 -6.86 -10.01 5.18
N TYR A 561 -5.71 -9.59 5.72
CA TYR A 561 -4.68 -8.89 4.94
C TYR A 561 -4.02 -9.81 3.91
N ILE A 562 -3.88 -11.10 4.21
CA ILE A 562 -3.43 -12.09 3.22
C ILE A 562 -4.43 -12.18 2.06
N ILE A 563 -5.74 -12.20 2.34
CA ILE A 563 -6.76 -12.11 1.28
C ILE A 563 -6.64 -10.80 0.50
N PHE A 564 -6.42 -9.69 1.20
CA PHE A 564 -6.33 -8.37 0.58
C PHE A 564 -5.14 -8.28 -0.40
N ILE A 565 -3.97 -8.74 0.01
CA ILE A 565 -2.77 -8.79 -0.85
C ILE A 565 -2.97 -9.74 -2.03
N THR A 566 -3.74 -10.82 -1.84
CA THR A 566 -4.00 -11.83 -2.88
C THR A 566 -5.23 -11.54 -3.75
N ILE A 567 -5.79 -10.32 -3.72
CA ILE A 567 -6.88 -9.88 -4.62
C ILE A 567 -6.65 -10.26 -6.10
N PRO A 568 -5.43 -10.14 -6.68
CA PRO A 568 -5.20 -10.55 -8.07
C PRO A 568 -5.49 -12.02 -8.38
N PHE A 569 -5.48 -12.88 -7.36
CA PHE A 569 -5.78 -14.31 -7.47
C PHE A 569 -7.17 -14.69 -6.97
N VAL A 570 -7.59 -14.13 -5.82
CA VAL A 570 -8.86 -14.46 -5.15
C VAL A 570 -10.02 -13.65 -5.74
N GLY A 571 -9.75 -12.44 -6.22
CA GLY A 571 -10.74 -11.43 -6.60
C GLY A 571 -10.94 -10.36 -5.53
N SER A 572 -11.58 -9.26 -5.91
CA SER A 572 -11.99 -8.19 -4.98
C SER A 572 -13.12 -8.68 -4.07
N TYR A 573 -13.22 -8.11 -2.87
CA TYR A 573 -14.11 -8.59 -1.79
C TYR A 573 -13.94 -10.08 -1.49
N GLY A 574 -12.68 -10.56 -1.50
CA GLY A 574 -12.31 -11.93 -1.19
C GLY A 574 -12.87 -12.42 0.15
N CYS A 575 -12.94 -11.54 1.16
CA CYS A 575 -13.48 -11.86 2.48
C CYS A 575 -14.94 -12.39 2.44
N VAL A 576 -15.74 -11.87 1.50
CA VAL A 576 -17.13 -12.30 1.25
C VAL A 576 -17.17 -13.48 0.30
N THR A 577 -16.42 -13.46 -0.80
CA THR A 577 -16.54 -14.49 -1.84
C THR A 577 -15.91 -15.83 -1.44
N THR A 578 -14.96 -15.82 -0.51
CA THR A 578 -14.37 -17.01 0.12
C THR A 578 -15.18 -17.53 1.31
N GLY A 579 -15.98 -16.67 1.96
CA GLY A 579 -16.66 -17.01 3.21
C GLY A 579 -15.76 -16.94 4.44
N MET A 580 -14.68 -16.15 4.39
CA MET A 580 -13.78 -15.99 5.53
C MET A 580 -14.31 -15.02 6.60
N CYS A 581 -15.11 -14.03 6.20
CA CYS A 581 -15.62 -13.01 7.13
C CYS A 581 -16.93 -13.48 7.77
N SER A 582 -16.89 -13.96 9.02
CA SER A 582 -18.07 -14.36 9.81
C SER A 582 -19.11 -13.25 9.90
N TRP A 583 -18.67 -12.02 10.16
CA TRP A 583 -19.52 -10.84 10.27
C TRP A 583 -20.25 -10.51 8.96
N GLY A 584 -19.54 -10.54 7.84
CA GLY A 584 -20.12 -10.34 6.51
C GLY A 584 -21.13 -11.44 6.15
N MET A 585 -20.81 -12.70 6.47
CA MET A 585 -21.69 -13.84 6.21
C MET A 585 -23.01 -13.76 7.00
N PHE A 586 -22.96 -13.40 8.28
CA PHE A 586 -24.16 -13.21 9.11
C PHE A 586 -25.10 -12.19 8.46
N ASN A 587 -24.58 -11.01 8.14
CA ASN A 587 -25.37 -9.92 7.58
C ASN A 587 -25.90 -10.23 6.17
N GLN A 588 -25.14 -10.97 5.37
CA GLN A 588 -25.59 -11.42 4.06
C GLN A 588 -26.69 -12.49 4.13
N PHE A 589 -26.58 -13.40 5.09
CA PHE A 589 -27.59 -14.41 5.34
C PHE A 589 -28.92 -13.75 5.74
N VAL A 590 -28.89 -12.91 6.78
CA VAL A 590 -30.07 -12.18 7.27
C VAL A 590 -30.63 -11.25 6.19
N GLY A 591 -29.76 -10.53 5.48
CA GLY A 591 -30.18 -9.61 4.43
C GLY A 591 -30.83 -10.28 3.22
N ARG A 592 -30.48 -11.53 2.91
CA ARG A 592 -31.16 -12.29 1.85
C ARG A 592 -32.57 -12.73 2.27
N LEU A 593 -32.75 -13.05 3.57
CA LEU A 593 -34.06 -13.39 4.15
C LEU A 593 -34.98 -12.18 4.26
N GLY A 594 -34.41 -10.98 4.36
CA GLY A 594 -35.14 -9.73 4.51
C GLY A 594 -35.77 -9.16 3.23
N PHE A 595 -36.06 -7.86 3.31
CA PHE A 595 -36.71 -7.10 2.25
C PHE A 595 -35.77 -6.77 1.08
N TRP A 596 -34.46 -6.84 1.31
CA TRP A 596 -33.48 -6.35 0.38
C TRP A 596 -33.31 -7.25 -0.86
N ARG A 597 -33.40 -6.62 -2.04
CA ARG A 597 -33.17 -7.25 -3.35
C ARG A 597 -32.86 -6.20 -4.40
N LEU A 598 -32.18 -6.59 -5.47
CA LEU A 598 -32.12 -5.77 -6.67
C LEU A 598 -33.30 -6.13 -7.57
N LYS A 599 -33.99 -5.14 -8.13
CA LYS A 599 -35.14 -5.34 -9.00
C LYS A 599 -34.93 -4.61 -10.32
N ALA A 600 -35.23 -5.25 -11.45
CA ALA A 600 -35.30 -4.57 -12.74
C ALA A 600 -36.61 -3.78 -12.82
N LYS A 601 -36.57 -2.53 -13.30
CA LYS A 601 -37.80 -1.74 -13.53
C LYS A 601 -38.62 -2.41 -14.64
N ASP A 602 -37.96 -2.77 -15.75
CA ASP A 602 -38.52 -3.56 -16.85
C ASP A 602 -37.59 -4.75 -17.21
N PRO A 603 -38.02 -6.01 -17.02
CA PRO A 603 -37.25 -7.19 -17.45
C PRO A 603 -36.95 -7.25 -18.96
N TYR A 604 -37.82 -6.71 -19.82
CA TYR A 604 -37.62 -6.77 -21.27
C TYR A 604 -36.45 -5.90 -21.73
N GLU A 605 -36.24 -4.77 -21.07
CA GLU A 605 -35.10 -3.91 -21.35
C GLU A 605 -33.77 -4.60 -21.00
N CYS A 606 -33.76 -5.48 -19.99
CA CYS A 606 -32.60 -6.33 -19.70
C CYS A 606 -32.32 -7.39 -20.79
N VAL A 607 -33.35 -7.88 -21.49
CA VAL A 607 -33.20 -8.80 -22.64
C VAL A 607 -32.55 -8.07 -23.82
N ARG A 608 -33.00 -6.84 -24.09
CA ARG A 608 -32.49 -6.00 -25.19
C ARG A 608 -31.08 -5.46 -24.94
N CYS A 609 -30.65 -5.36 -23.69
CA CYS A 609 -29.33 -4.87 -23.32
C CYS A 609 -28.20 -5.80 -23.81
N LYS A 610 -27.45 -5.36 -24.83
CA LYS A 610 -26.31 -6.10 -25.39
C LYS A 610 -25.05 -6.04 -24.52
N THR A 611 -24.77 -4.90 -23.89
CA THR A 611 -23.49 -4.66 -23.18
C THR A 611 -23.42 -5.37 -21.83
N LYS A 612 -24.53 -5.44 -21.10
CA LYS A 612 -24.64 -6.06 -19.76
C LYS A 612 -23.58 -5.55 -18.78
N ASP A 613 -23.30 -4.25 -18.82
CA ASP A 613 -22.25 -3.57 -18.05
C ASP A 613 -22.39 -3.76 -16.53
N CYS A 614 -23.61 -3.99 -16.04
CA CYS A 614 -23.89 -4.32 -14.64
C CYS A 614 -23.08 -5.52 -14.12
N VAL A 615 -22.73 -6.48 -14.99
CA VAL A 615 -21.86 -7.59 -14.63
C VAL A 615 -20.45 -7.07 -14.42
N ALA A 616 -19.85 -6.39 -15.41
CA ALA A 616 -18.51 -5.79 -15.35
C ALA A 616 -18.30 -4.87 -14.14
N ALA A 617 -19.34 -4.11 -13.77
CA ALA A 617 -19.30 -3.22 -12.63
C ALA A 617 -19.45 -3.93 -11.27
N CYS A 618 -19.88 -5.19 -11.21
CA CYS A 618 -20.10 -5.85 -9.92
C CYS A 618 -18.77 -6.12 -9.18
N PRO A 619 -18.53 -5.52 -8.00
CA PRO A 619 -17.23 -5.60 -7.31
C PRO A 619 -16.92 -7.01 -6.77
N VAL A 620 -17.95 -7.80 -6.45
CA VAL A 620 -17.84 -9.23 -6.07
C VAL A 620 -17.91 -10.19 -7.28
N GLY A 621 -18.08 -9.65 -8.49
CA GLY A 621 -18.02 -10.43 -9.73
C GLY A 621 -19.24 -11.32 -10.04
N LEU A 622 -20.41 -11.01 -9.49
CA LEU A 622 -21.64 -11.80 -9.68
C LEU A 622 -22.13 -11.77 -11.13
N THR A 623 -21.88 -12.84 -11.89
CA THR A 623 -22.17 -12.87 -13.33
C THR A 623 -23.62 -13.19 -13.69
N ALA A 624 -24.41 -13.77 -12.79
CA ALA A 624 -25.79 -14.16 -13.12
C ALA A 624 -26.84 -13.05 -12.87
N ILE A 625 -26.40 -11.82 -12.58
CA ILE A 625 -27.30 -10.65 -12.42
C ILE A 625 -28.28 -10.51 -13.62
N PRO A 626 -27.83 -10.47 -14.89
CA PRO A 626 -28.74 -10.28 -16.02
C PRO A 626 -29.70 -11.46 -16.20
N GLY A 627 -29.22 -12.68 -16.02
CA GLY A 627 -30.04 -13.89 -16.14
C GLY A 627 -31.15 -13.94 -15.10
N SER A 628 -30.89 -13.46 -13.87
CA SER A 628 -31.91 -13.34 -12.84
C SER A 628 -32.93 -12.24 -13.13
N PHE A 629 -32.51 -11.07 -13.62
CA PHE A 629 -33.47 -10.04 -14.02
C PHE A 629 -34.40 -10.50 -15.14
N ILE A 630 -33.87 -11.19 -16.15
CA ILE A 630 -34.67 -11.70 -17.28
C ILE A 630 -35.66 -12.78 -16.81
N ARG A 631 -35.23 -13.69 -15.93
CA ARG A 631 -36.05 -14.83 -15.52
C ARG A 631 -37.08 -14.49 -14.44
N THR A 632 -36.68 -13.69 -13.45
CA THR A 632 -37.47 -13.47 -12.23
C THR A 632 -37.79 -12.00 -11.96
N GLY A 633 -37.29 -11.06 -12.77
CA GLY A 633 -37.40 -9.61 -12.52
C GLY A 633 -36.58 -9.11 -11.33
N GLU A 634 -36.04 -10.02 -10.51
CA GLU A 634 -35.35 -9.72 -9.27
C GLU A 634 -34.06 -10.54 -9.13
N PHE A 635 -33.09 -9.99 -8.39
CA PHE A 635 -31.82 -10.61 -8.08
C PHE A 635 -31.57 -10.62 -6.57
N ARG A 636 -31.36 -11.82 -6.02
CA ARG A 636 -30.94 -12.08 -4.63
C ARG A 636 -29.74 -13.02 -4.61
N SER A 637 -28.72 -12.70 -3.83
CA SER A 637 -27.53 -13.55 -3.66
C SER A 637 -26.94 -13.36 -2.26
N TYR A 638 -26.44 -14.46 -1.67
CA TYR A 638 -25.70 -14.41 -0.40
C TYR A 638 -24.39 -13.63 -0.53
N LYS A 639 -23.85 -13.48 -1.73
CA LYS A 639 -22.57 -12.79 -1.95
C LYS A 639 -22.75 -11.31 -2.31
N CYS A 640 -23.99 -10.83 -2.41
CA CYS A 640 -24.21 -9.45 -2.83
C CYS A 640 -24.04 -8.50 -1.64
N ILE A 641 -23.10 -7.57 -1.78
CA ILE A 641 -22.70 -6.61 -0.74
C ILE A 641 -23.48 -5.28 -0.80
N GLY A 642 -24.37 -5.12 -1.78
CA GLY A 642 -25.22 -3.93 -1.85
C GLY A 642 -24.53 -2.60 -2.19
N VAL A 643 -23.27 -2.63 -2.67
CA VAL A 643 -22.49 -1.44 -3.11
C VAL A 643 -23.10 -0.77 -4.34
N GLY A 644 -23.93 -1.46 -5.12
CA GLY A 644 -24.78 -0.78 -6.07
C GLY A 644 -24.14 -0.22 -7.35
N GLU A 645 -22.87 -0.51 -7.60
CA GLU A 645 -22.20 -0.13 -8.85
C GLU A 645 -22.89 -0.70 -10.09
N CYS A 646 -23.50 -1.88 -9.98
CA CYS A 646 -24.30 -2.46 -11.05
C CYS A 646 -25.48 -1.57 -11.47
N ALA A 647 -26.10 -0.86 -10.51
CA ALA A 647 -27.17 0.09 -10.82
C ALA A 647 -26.61 1.33 -11.52
N SER A 648 -25.51 1.89 -11.00
CA SER A 648 -24.85 3.06 -11.60
C SER A 648 -24.27 2.82 -13.00
N ALA A 649 -23.89 1.58 -13.30
CA ALA A 649 -23.34 1.17 -14.59
C ALA A 649 -24.42 0.75 -15.60
N CYS A 650 -25.69 0.70 -15.20
CA CYS A 650 -26.77 0.35 -16.11
C CYS A 650 -26.98 1.49 -17.13
N PRO A 651 -26.80 1.26 -18.45
CA PRO A 651 -26.87 2.33 -19.44
C PRO A 651 -28.26 2.97 -19.57
N VAL A 652 -29.30 2.24 -19.16
CA VAL A 652 -30.72 2.64 -19.23
C VAL A 652 -31.35 2.87 -17.85
N ASP A 653 -30.53 2.94 -16.79
CA ASP A 653 -31.00 3.11 -15.40
C ASP A 653 -32.15 2.17 -15.00
N ASN A 654 -32.06 0.90 -15.39
CA ASN A 654 -33.14 -0.07 -15.23
C ASN A 654 -33.05 -0.90 -13.93
N ILE A 655 -32.08 -0.64 -13.06
CA ILE A 655 -31.85 -1.42 -11.83
C ILE A 655 -32.18 -0.56 -10.61
N LEU A 656 -33.07 -1.06 -9.75
CA LEU A 656 -33.53 -0.42 -8.52
C LEU A 656 -33.08 -1.23 -7.29
N PHE A 657 -32.69 -0.52 -6.22
CA PHE A 657 -32.58 -1.11 -4.89
C PHE A 657 -33.97 -1.21 -4.26
N TYR A 658 -34.45 -2.42 -4.06
CA TYR A 658 -35.69 -2.65 -3.32
C TYR A 658 -35.34 -3.00 -1.87
N ASP A 659 -35.79 -2.18 -0.94
CA ASP A 659 -35.56 -2.31 0.51
C ASP A 659 -36.84 -2.02 1.29
N VAL A 660 -36.77 -1.93 2.63
CA VAL A 660 -37.94 -1.65 3.47
C VAL A 660 -38.68 -0.37 3.07
N ARG A 661 -38.00 0.66 2.56
CA ARG A 661 -38.62 1.94 2.18
C ARG A 661 -39.58 1.74 1.02
N HIS A 662 -39.17 0.92 0.05
CA HIS A 662 -39.99 0.55 -1.10
C HIS A 662 -41.13 -0.36 -0.69
N PHE A 663 -40.86 -1.33 0.19
CA PHE A 663 -41.91 -2.20 0.73
C PHE A 663 -43.01 -1.40 1.44
N ILE A 664 -42.64 -0.46 2.31
CA ILE A 664 -43.59 0.41 3.01
C ILE A 664 -44.37 1.28 2.01
N ARG A 665 -43.68 1.88 1.03
CA ARG A 665 -44.32 2.69 -0.01
C ARG A 665 -45.35 1.88 -0.80
N ASP A 666 -44.98 0.71 -1.31
CA ASP A 666 -45.87 -0.19 -2.05
C ASP A 666 -47.09 -0.59 -1.20
N HIS A 667 -46.89 -0.86 0.09
CA HIS A 667 -47.96 -1.26 1.00
C HIS A 667 -48.93 -0.11 1.30
N ILE A 668 -48.43 1.12 1.42
CA ILE A 668 -49.26 2.32 1.62
C ILE A 668 -50.04 2.67 0.34
N SER A 669 -49.39 2.65 -0.82
CA SER A 669 -50.05 2.95 -2.11
C SER A 669 -51.19 1.98 -2.41
N ARG A 670 -50.98 0.67 -2.18
CA ARG A 670 -52.03 -0.36 -2.32
C ARG A 670 -53.23 -0.12 -1.41
N ARG A 671 -53.03 0.37 -0.19
CA ARG A 671 -54.14 0.67 0.75
C ARG A 671 -54.93 1.91 0.37
N LYS A 672 -54.33 2.86 -0.34
CA LYS A 672 -55.00 4.11 -0.74
C LYS A 672 -55.81 3.98 -2.03
N GLY A 673 -55.86 2.81 -2.67
CA GLY A 673 -56.55 2.62 -3.95
C GLY A 673 -55.97 3.47 -5.09
N ILE A 674 -54.79 4.06 -4.89
CA ILE A 674 -54.07 4.78 -5.92
C ILE A 674 -53.36 3.70 -6.73
N GLU A 675 -53.97 3.29 -7.84
CA GLU A 675 -53.25 2.69 -8.95
C GLU A 675 -52.28 3.75 -9.49
N GLU A 676 -51.12 3.89 -8.84
CA GLU A 676 -49.98 4.46 -9.54
C GLU A 676 -49.74 3.58 -10.77
N PRO A 677 -49.38 4.16 -11.93
CA PRO A 677 -48.95 3.38 -13.07
C PRO A 677 -47.82 2.52 -12.56
N SER A 678 -48.12 1.24 -12.42
CA SER A 678 -47.18 0.32 -11.90
C SER A 678 -45.98 0.40 -12.81
N VAL A 679 -44.80 0.56 -12.21
CA VAL A 679 -43.55 0.17 -12.86
C VAL A 679 -43.62 -1.32 -13.29
N LEU A 680 -44.68 -2.06 -12.92
CA LEU A 680 -45.18 -3.20 -13.67
C LEU A 680 -45.83 -2.76 -15.00
N GLY A 681 -45.10 -2.94 -16.09
CA GLY A 681 -45.69 -3.72 -17.17
C GLY A 681 -45.95 -5.11 -16.59
N THR A 682 -47.20 -5.43 -16.24
CA THR A 682 -47.59 -6.82 -16.07
C THR A 682 -47.34 -7.51 -17.41
N ALA A 683 -46.22 -8.21 -17.51
CA ALA A 683 -46.01 -9.22 -18.53
C ALA A 683 -47.14 -10.24 -18.36
N ARG A 684 -48.21 -10.08 -19.15
CA ARG A 684 -49.00 -11.22 -19.57
C ARG A 684 -47.99 -12.15 -20.24
N THR A 685 -47.79 -13.31 -19.66
CA THR A 685 -47.31 -14.48 -20.39
C THR A 685 -48.03 -14.50 -21.73
N PRO A 686 -47.34 -14.37 -22.87
CA PRO A 686 -47.94 -14.78 -24.12
C PRO A 686 -48.12 -16.28 -24.00
N THR A 687 -49.37 -16.72 -24.05
CA THR A 687 -49.69 -18.08 -24.47
C THR A 687 -48.91 -18.36 -25.75
N LEU A 688 -48.09 -19.40 -25.70
CA LEU A 688 -47.43 -20.01 -26.85
C LEU A 688 -48.51 -20.63 -27.74
N GLU A 689 -49.20 -19.80 -28.51
CA GLU A 689 -50.00 -20.23 -29.65
C GLU A 689 -49.66 -19.29 -30.81
N HIS A 690 -49.19 -19.88 -31.91
CA HIS A 690 -48.75 -19.25 -33.16
C HIS A 690 -47.37 -18.58 -33.19
N MET A 691 -46.33 -19.42 -33.25
CA MET A 691 -45.24 -19.24 -34.21
C MET A 691 -44.90 -20.62 -34.80
N ASP A 692 -45.75 -21.07 -35.71
CA ASP A 692 -45.32 -21.96 -36.80
C ASP A 692 -44.66 -21.02 -37.81
N ASP A 693 -43.33 -21.06 -37.85
CA ASP A 693 -42.52 -20.87 -39.04
C ASP A 693 -41.10 -21.30 -38.66
N GLY A 694 -40.78 -22.53 -39.08
CA GLY A 694 -39.49 -23.14 -38.85
C GLY A 694 -38.42 -22.48 -39.72
N GLU A 695 -37.39 -21.93 -39.08
CA GLU A 695 -36.02 -21.99 -39.61
C GLU A 695 -34.98 -21.66 -38.53
N SER A 696 -34.18 -22.67 -38.17
CA SER A 696 -32.80 -22.55 -37.69
C SER A 696 -32.50 -21.93 -36.29
N ILE A 697 -32.88 -22.60 -35.20
CA ILE A 697 -32.35 -22.32 -33.83
C ILE A 697 -31.54 -23.50 -33.25
N HIS A 698 -30.99 -24.37 -34.09
CA HIS A 698 -30.14 -25.48 -33.62
C HIS A 698 -28.62 -25.30 -33.78
N ALA A 699 -28.13 -24.20 -34.38
CA ALA A 699 -26.69 -24.02 -34.63
C ALA A 699 -25.92 -23.19 -33.57
N SER A 700 -26.59 -22.38 -32.75
CA SER A 700 -25.88 -21.39 -31.90
C SER A 700 -25.59 -21.84 -30.46
N ALA A 701 -26.10 -23.00 -30.03
CA ALA A 701 -25.95 -23.49 -28.65
C ALA A 701 -24.69 -24.35 -28.40
N ARG A 702 -23.88 -24.65 -29.43
CA ARG A 702 -22.64 -25.45 -29.29
C ARG A 702 -21.33 -24.66 -29.28
N ARG A 703 -21.34 -23.33 -29.49
CA ARG A 703 -20.10 -22.51 -29.48
C ARG A 703 -19.82 -21.74 -28.18
N LEU A 704 -20.58 -21.99 -27.11
CA LEU A 704 -20.36 -21.38 -25.79
C LEU A 704 -20.37 -22.43 -24.66
N ARG A 705 -19.57 -23.49 -24.83
CA ARG A 705 -19.10 -24.33 -23.72
C ARG A 705 -17.60 -24.17 -23.56
#